data_AF-A0A833G5C8-F1
#
_entry.id   AF-A0A833G5C8-F1
#
_cell.length_a   1.000
_cell.length_b   1.000
_cell.length_c   1.000
_cell.angle_alpha   90.00
_cell.angle_beta   90.00
_cell.angle_gamma   90.00
#
_symmetry.space_group_name_H-M   'P 1'
#
loop_
_entity.id
_entity.type
_entity.pdbx_description
1 polymer ?
#
loop_
_entity_poly.entity_id
_entity_poly.type
_entity_poly.pdbx_seq_one_letter_code
_entity_poly.pdbx_strand_id
1 'polypeptide(L)'
;MNDPASGQHSEPIETAARELRVHHRLATTAPRPIPAWTKIRAMADWLGRARACCADPAPEAAKAAEWLLDNAYRVRRAVRQVRTDLSAEFYQRLPGLADDDGLPRVFALAHGLLEATRLQLSLTGAVQFMRAYQEEAPLTIAELWAFPTMLRLACLEVMVDAFQRIFPTLTPPFEITGHAELYRSFDDTECVSRALANLGAIASILWKDFFDRTSRVEALLQRDPAGVYPAMTFATRDRYRRVVEELAAGSATSEAELAELTTAAAAGEAPPRDHVGYWLIGAGRTATEARIGYTPTLAAAWRNRLFRNAGALYAGALVAAGVAGLMLPASYLAAVGAGPVAWIVGIALALLPASIFGVTLVHWIVTLVVPPRVLPKLDFEDGIPPSFATAVVVPVIVGGPDEIPGMIERLEMHRLANPDPTLQFALLSDHVDAPAEHMPGDAAVEEALVDGIRRLNARYGPDGDGPFHLLHRARRYNPSEGCWMGWERKRGKLEQFNRFVLGEETSGFPLQEANPDKLVGIRFVVTVDADTTLPPGSVNRLAGALAHPLNRAEFDPATGRVSAGYTVVQPRVEISPDVANRSLFARLYTGDTAVDIYSRAVSDVYQDMFGEGIFTGKGIYDVAAFQRSLDGRVPENTLVSHDLFEGIQGRCALAS
;
A
#
# COMPACT_ATOMS: atom_id res chain seq x y z
N MET A 1 24.19 -7.68 -34.52
CA MET A 1 23.69 -7.21 -35.82
C MET A 1 23.03 -5.88 -35.54
N ASN A 2 23.78 -4.79 -35.72
CA ASN A 2 23.41 -3.44 -35.31
C ASN A 2 22.52 -2.82 -36.39
N ASP A 3 21.34 -2.36 -35.98
CA ASP A 3 20.42 -1.59 -36.81
C ASP A 3 20.83 -0.11 -36.78
N PRO A 4 21.20 0.54 -37.92
CA PRO A 4 21.67 1.91 -37.93
C PRO A 4 20.57 2.97 -38.13
N ALA A 5 19.28 2.63 -38.02
CA ALA A 5 18.18 3.56 -38.32
C ALA A 5 17.62 4.38 -37.14
N SER A 6 18.19 4.31 -35.94
CA SER A 6 17.64 4.98 -34.74
C SER A 6 18.17 6.39 -34.45
N GLY A 7 19.15 6.89 -35.21
CA GLY A 7 19.87 8.14 -34.90
C GLY A 7 19.35 9.44 -35.53
N GLN A 8 18.46 9.40 -36.54
CA GLN A 8 18.10 10.60 -37.32
C GLN A 8 16.78 11.27 -36.92
N HIS A 9 15.94 10.66 -36.07
CA HIS A 9 14.69 11.27 -35.59
C HIS A 9 14.78 11.84 -34.16
N SER A 10 15.91 11.64 -33.47
CA SER A 10 16.11 12.06 -32.07
C SER A 10 16.60 13.50 -31.90
N GLU A 11 17.40 14.04 -32.83
CA GLU A 11 17.90 15.42 -32.71
C GLU A 11 16.81 16.51 -32.79
N PRO A 12 15.76 16.40 -33.64
CA PRO A 12 14.73 17.43 -33.74
C PRO A 12 13.89 17.59 -32.47
N ILE A 13 13.51 16.48 -31.82
CA ILE A 13 12.64 16.50 -30.64
C ILE A 13 13.36 17.04 -29.40
N GLU A 14 14.64 16.70 -29.24
CA GLU A 14 15.47 17.23 -28.15
C GLU A 14 15.78 18.72 -28.36
N THR A 15 16.03 19.13 -29.60
CA THR A 15 16.26 20.55 -29.94
C THR A 15 15.01 21.38 -29.65
N ALA A 16 13.83 20.92 -30.08
CA ALA A 16 12.56 21.60 -29.77
C ALA A 16 12.31 21.72 -28.26
N ALA A 17 12.66 20.69 -27.48
CA ALA A 17 12.56 20.75 -26.01
C ALA A 17 13.50 21.80 -25.41
N ARG A 18 14.75 21.90 -25.90
CA ARG A 18 15.73 22.89 -25.44
C ARG A 18 15.34 24.31 -25.84
N GLU A 19 14.80 24.51 -27.03
CA GLU A 19 14.29 25.81 -27.50
C GLU A 19 13.10 26.27 -26.65
N LEU A 20 12.11 25.39 -26.45
CA LEU A 20 10.94 25.70 -25.63
C LEU A 20 11.33 26.10 -24.20
N ARG A 21 12.32 25.42 -23.62
CA ARG A 21 12.87 25.74 -22.29
C ARG A 21 13.39 27.17 -22.19
N VAL A 22 14.09 27.68 -23.20
CA VAL A 22 14.66 29.05 -23.18
C VAL A 22 13.56 30.11 -23.03
N HIS A 23 12.36 29.83 -23.52
CA HIS A 23 11.22 30.73 -23.46
C HIS A 23 10.35 30.58 -22.19
N HIS A 24 10.59 29.55 -21.38
CA HIS A 24 9.77 29.29 -20.21
C HIS A 24 10.34 29.97 -18.95
N ARG A 25 9.62 30.96 -18.43
CA ARG A 25 9.87 31.56 -17.11
C ARG A 25 8.72 31.26 -16.17
N LEU A 26 9.03 30.83 -14.95
CA LEU A 26 8.01 30.52 -13.95
C LEU A 26 7.42 31.81 -13.38
N ALA A 27 6.08 31.85 -13.27
CA ALA A 27 5.37 32.89 -12.55
C ALA A 27 5.49 32.66 -11.04
N THR A 28 5.43 33.75 -10.26
CA THR A 28 5.39 33.69 -8.79
C THR A 28 3.97 33.49 -8.24
N THR A 29 2.96 33.50 -9.11
CA THR A 29 1.55 33.37 -8.78
C THR A 29 1.01 32.00 -9.16
N ALA A 30 -0.11 31.60 -8.55
CA ALA A 30 -0.83 30.38 -8.91
C ALA A 30 -1.19 30.35 -10.41
N PRO A 31 -1.25 29.16 -11.02
CA PRO A 31 -1.50 29.03 -12.44
C PRO A 31 -2.93 29.49 -12.79
N ARG A 32 -3.06 30.25 -13.87
CA ARG A 32 -4.35 30.58 -14.48
C ARG A 32 -5.03 29.27 -14.92
N PRO A 33 -6.35 29.11 -14.70
CA PRO A 33 -7.05 27.91 -15.10
C PRO A 33 -7.15 27.78 -16.63
N ILE A 34 -6.78 26.63 -17.18
CA ILE A 34 -6.89 26.35 -18.63
C ILE A 34 -8.37 26.40 -19.04
N PRO A 35 -8.74 27.15 -20.10
CA PRO A 35 -10.12 27.23 -20.58
C PRO A 35 -10.75 25.85 -20.86
N ALA A 36 -10.00 24.97 -21.52
CA ALA A 36 -10.42 23.60 -21.82
C ALA A 36 -10.76 22.78 -20.57
N TRP A 37 -10.04 22.98 -19.46
CA TRP A 37 -10.32 22.31 -18.19
C TRP A 37 -11.55 22.91 -17.48
N THR A 38 -11.65 24.24 -17.39
CA THR A 38 -12.78 24.89 -16.70
C THR A 38 -14.13 24.59 -17.35
N LYS A 39 -14.16 24.48 -18.67
CA LYS A 39 -15.36 24.19 -19.46
C LYS A 39 -15.42 22.75 -19.95
N ILE A 40 -14.65 21.83 -19.34
CA ILE A 40 -14.57 20.43 -19.79
C ILE A 40 -15.94 19.73 -19.82
N ARG A 41 -16.90 20.16 -18.98
CA ARG A 41 -18.28 19.63 -18.99
C ARG A 41 -19.05 20.02 -20.25
N ALA A 42 -18.79 21.20 -20.80
CA ALA A 42 -19.41 21.69 -22.03
C ALA A 42 -18.98 20.88 -23.27
N MET A 43 -17.89 20.12 -23.18
CA MET A 43 -17.43 19.20 -24.23
C MET A 43 -18.47 18.11 -24.54
N ALA A 44 -19.26 17.66 -23.56
CA ALA A 44 -20.27 16.64 -23.79
C ALA A 44 -21.38 17.15 -24.74
N ASP A 45 -21.87 18.37 -24.47
CA ASP A 45 -22.89 19.01 -25.31
C ASP A 45 -22.32 19.39 -26.67
N TRP A 46 -21.08 19.88 -26.71
CA TRP A 46 -20.38 20.18 -27.95
C TRP A 46 -20.20 18.94 -28.82
N LEU A 47 -19.81 17.80 -28.24
CA LEU A 47 -19.68 16.54 -28.97
C LEU A 47 -21.03 16.07 -29.55
N GLY A 48 -22.14 16.32 -28.84
CA GLY A 48 -23.49 16.07 -29.36
C GLY A 48 -23.79 16.90 -30.60
N ARG A 49 -23.50 18.21 -30.56
CA ARG A 49 -23.67 19.12 -31.70
C ARG A 49 -22.73 18.77 -32.87
N ALA A 50 -21.47 18.49 -32.57
CA ALA A 50 -20.47 18.11 -33.57
C ALA A 50 -20.90 16.85 -34.32
N ARG A 51 -21.42 15.82 -33.62
CA ARG A 51 -21.96 14.61 -34.24
C ARG A 51 -23.17 14.88 -35.14
N ALA A 52 -24.03 15.82 -34.76
CA ALA A 52 -25.17 16.22 -35.60
C ALA A 52 -24.70 16.89 -36.90
N CYS A 53 -23.70 17.78 -36.81
CA CYS A 53 -23.08 18.39 -38.00
C CYS A 53 -22.36 17.36 -38.88
N CYS A 54 -21.80 16.31 -38.29
CA CYS A 54 -21.12 15.23 -39.01
C CYS A 54 -22.08 14.22 -39.68
N ALA A 55 -23.39 14.32 -39.46
CA ALA A 55 -24.35 13.38 -40.05
C ALA A 55 -24.54 13.59 -41.57
N ASP A 56 -24.37 14.83 -42.04
CA ASP A 56 -24.42 15.22 -43.45
C ASP A 56 -23.33 16.27 -43.75
N PRO A 57 -22.05 15.87 -43.78
CA PRO A 57 -20.93 16.80 -43.92
C PRO A 57 -20.75 17.23 -45.38
N ALA A 58 -20.23 18.44 -45.60
CA ALA A 58 -19.74 18.84 -46.91
C ALA A 58 -18.63 17.87 -47.40
N PRO A 59 -18.43 17.68 -48.73
CA PRO A 59 -17.46 16.71 -49.26
C PRO A 59 -16.04 16.88 -48.70
N GLU A 60 -15.61 18.13 -48.48
CA GLU A 60 -14.30 18.48 -47.93
C GLU A 60 -14.15 18.10 -46.44
N ALA A 61 -15.27 18.03 -45.71
CA ALA A 61 -15.33 17.71 -44.29
C ALA A 61 -15.62 16.22 -43.99
N ALA A 62 -15.93 15.43 -45.02
CA ALA A 62 -16.41 14.05 -44.88
C ALA A 62 -15.44 13.14 -44.10
N LYS A 63 -14.13 13.27 -44.38
CA LYS A 63 -13.10 12.48 -43.67
C LYS A 63 -12.99 12.84 -42.19
N ALA A 64 -13.02 14.13 -41.86
CA ALA A 64 -12.98 14.58 -40.47
C ALA A 64 -14.23 14.15 -39.69
N ALA A 65 -15.39 14.18 -40.35
CA ALA A 65 -16.65 13.70 -39.80
C ALA A 65 -16.60 12.20 -39.47
N GLU A 66 -16.13 11.37 -40.41
CA GLU A 66 -15.95 9.92 -40.21
C GLU A 66 -15.05 9.62 -39.01
N TRP A 67 -13.88 10.27 -38.93
CA TRP A 67 -12.97 10.13 -37.80
C TRP A 67 -13.62 10.43 -36.46
N LEU A 68 -14.39 11.53 -36.35
CA LEU A 68 -15.08 11.87 -35.10
C LEU A 68 -16.18 10.89 -34.76
N LEU A 69 -17.00 10.46 -35.73
CA LEU A 69 -18.09 9.51 -35.50
C LEU A 69 -17.55 8.17 -34.98
N ASP A 70 -16.46 7.67 -35.57
CA ASP A 70 -15.82 6.41 -35.17
C ASP A 70 -15.14 6.51 -33.81
N ASN A 71 -14.61 7.69 -33.46
CA ASN A 71 -13.77 7.87 -32.27
C ASN A 71 -14.41 8.71 -31.15
N ALA A 72 -15.69 9.06 -31.24
CA ALA A 72 -16.39 9.86 -30.22
C ALA A 72 -16.34 9.24 -28.81
N TYR A 73 -16.16 7.92 -28.69
CA TYR A 73 -15.95 7.25 -27.40
C TYR A 73 -14.61 7.64 -26.74
N ARG A 74 -13.56 7.93 -27.52
CA ARG A 74 -12.24 8.36 -27.02
C ARG A 74 -12.33 9.75 -26.41
N VAL A 75 -13.06 10.67 -27.06
CA VAL A 75 -13.34 12.01 -26.52
C VAL A 75 -14.09 11.91 -25.19
N ARG A 76 -15.18 11.13 -25.14
CA ARG A 76 -15.94 10.91 -23.89
C ARG A 76 -15.08 10.31 -22.77
N ARG A 77 -14.22 9.34 -23.09
CA ARG A 77 -13.27 8.75 -22.13
C ARG A 77 -12.27 9.78 -21.63
N ALA A 78 -11.69 10.59 -22.52
CA ALA A 78 -10.74 11.64 -22.17
C ALA A 78 -11.37 12.70 -21.25
N VAL A 79 -12.57 13.18 -21.58
CA VAL A 79 -13.34 14.13 -20.73
C VAL A 79 -13.58 13.55 -19.34
N ARG A 80 -13.95 12.26 -19.24
CA ARG A 80 -14.15 11.59 -17.95
C ARG A 80 -12.84 11.49 -17.16
N GLN A 81 -11.74 11.09 -17.81
CA GLN A 81 -10.43 10.96 -17.17
C GLN A 81 -9.91 12.30 -16.66
N VAL A 82 -9.95 13.37 -17.48
CA VAL A 82 -9.55 14.73 -17.06
C VAL A 82 -10.31 15.17 -15.81
N ARG A 83 -11.61 14.87 -15.72
CA ARG A 83 -12.44 15.21 -14.56
C ARG A 83 -12.11 14.42 -13.30
N THR A 84 -11.61 13.20 -13.45
CA THR A 84 -11.24 12.33 -12.32
C THR A 84 -9.82 12.62 -11.84
N ASP A 85 -8.90 12.87 -12.77
CA ASP A 85 -7.47 12.92 -12.49
C ASP A 85 -7.00 14.33 -12.07
N LEU A 86 -7.73 15.39 -12.45
CA LEU A 86 -7.35 16.78 -12.18
C LEU A 86 -8.29 17.48 -11.19
N SER A 87 -8.01 17.33 -9.89
CA SER A 87 -8.69 18.09 -8.84
C SER A 87 -8.23 19.56 -8.82
N ALA A 88 -9.05 20.46 -8.28
CA ALA A 88 -8.69 21.87 -8.14
C ALA A 88 -7.47 22.09 -7.23
N GLU A 89 -7.36 21.29 -6.16
CA GLU A 89 -6.21 21.30 -5.25
C GLU A 89 -4.93 20.85 -5.95
N PHE A 90 -4.99 19.77 -6.74
CA PHE A 90 -3.83 19.30 -7.50
C PHE A 90 -3.41 20.31 -8.57
N TYR A 91 -4.38 20.93 -9.26
CA TYR A 91 -4.10 21.96 -10.27
C TYR A 91 -3.33 23.16 -9.69
N GLN A 92 -3.69 23.60 -8.48
CA GLN A 92 -3.03 24.74 -7.82
C GLN A 92 -1.56 24.49 -7.47
N ARG A 93 -1.12 23.22 -7.41
CA ARG A 93 0.28 22.84 -7.16
C ARG A 93 1.17 23.00 -8.40
N LEU A 94 0.60 23.19 -9.57
CA LEU A 94 1.36 23.27 -10.82
C LEU A 94 1.95 24.68 -11.00
N PRO A 95 3.21 24.81 -11.42
CA PRO A 95 3.80 26.12 -11.67
C PRO A 95 3.24 26.73 -12.97
N GLY A 96 2.82 27.99 -12.90
CA GLY A 96 2.40 28.78 -14.06
C GLY A 96 3.59 29.40 -14.79
N LEU A 97 3.42 29.74 -16.07
CA LEU A 97 4.40 30.47 -16.87
C LEU A 97 4.11 31.98 -16.86
N ALA A 98 5.14 32.80 -16.68
CA ALA A 98 5.01 34.26 -16.70
C ALA A 98 4.74 34.80 -18.12
N ASP A 99 5.34 34.17 -19.14
CA ASP A 99 5.29 34.61 -20.53
C ASP A 99 4.07 34.06 -21.31
N ASP A 100 3.25 33.21 -20.68
CA ASP A 100 2.10 32.50 -21.29
C ASP A 100 0.83 32.69 -20.44
N ASP A 101 0.54 33.95 -20.09
CA ASP A 101 -0.65 34.38 -19.34
C ASP A 101 -0.91 33.61 -18.02
N GLY A 102 0.13 33.03 -17.41
CA GLY A 102 0.01 32.24 -16.19
C GLY A 102 -0.47 30.80 -16.40
N LEU A 103 -0.59 30.29 -17.63
CA LEU A 103 -0.96 28.89 -17.87
C LEU A 103 0.07 27.91 -17.27
N PRO A 104 -0.33 26.68 -16.89
CA PRO A 104 0.60 25.71 -16.34
C PRO A 104 1.73 25.38 -17.31
N ARG A 105 2.98 25.40 -16.85
CA ARG A 105 4.15 25.03 -17.66
C ARG A 105 4.00 23.67 -18.34
N VAL A 106 3.45 22.69 -17.60
CA VAL A 106 3.19 21.34 -18.11
C VAL A 106 2.18 21.29 -19.27
N PHE A 107 1.29 22.30 -19.38
CA PHE A 107 0.36 22.42 -20.49
C PHE A 107 1.06 22.89 -21.77
N ALA A 108 1.92 23.91 -21.65
CA ALA A 108 2.79 24.34 -22.75
C ALA A 108 3.71 23.21 -23.22
N LEU A 109 4.26 22.43 -22.28
CA LEU A 109 5.05 21.24 -22.60
C LEU A 109 4.28 20.17 -23.37
N ALA A 110 2.99 19.97 -23.06
CA ALA A 110 2.15 19.04 -23.79
C ALA A 110 1.96 19.49 -25.25
N HIS A 111 1.71 20.79 -25.47
CA HIS A 111 1.62 21.37 -26.80
C HIS A 111 2.94 21.30 -27.57
N GLY A 112 4.06 21.64 -26.93
CA GLY A 112 5.39 21.57 -27.53
C GLY A 112 5.80 20.15 -27.93
N LEU A 113 5.49 19.13 -27.11
CA LEU A 113 5.73 17.73 -27.50
C LEU A 113 4.86 17.35 -28.70
N LEU A 114 3.58 17.70 -28.68
CA LEU A 114 2.65 17.42 -29.78
C LEU A 114 3.09 18.11 -31.08
N GLU A 115 3.60 19.34 -31.02
CA GLU A 115 4.15 20.03 -32.19
C GLU A 115 5.44 19.37 -32.70
N ALA A 116 6.41 19.14 -31.81
CA ALA A 116 7.70 18.54 -32.15
C ALA A 116 7.57 17.14 -32.75
N THR A 117 6.54 16.39 -32.35
CA THR A 117 6.23 15.06 -32.89
C THR A 117 5.25 15.09 -34.07
N ARG A 118 4.84 16.28 -34.52
CA ARG A 118 3.77 16.45 -35.53
C ARG A 118 2.51 15.65 -35.17
N LEU A 119 2.09 15.67 -33.92
CA LEU A 119 0.94 14.94 -33.37
C LEU A 119 1.09 13.41 -33.45
N GLN A 120 2.31 12.86 -33.41
CA GLN A 120 2.56 11.41 -33.33
C GLN A 120 3.17 11.04 -31.97
N LEU A 121 2.31 10.81 -30.98
CA LEU A 121 2.77 10.55 -29.62
C LEU A 121 3.33 9.12 -29.46
N SER A 122 4.51 9.01 -28.84
CA SER A 122 5.09 7.75 -28.39
C SER A 122 5.73 7.91 -27.01
N LEU A 123 5.83 6.81 -26.24
CA LEU A 123 6.53 6.82 -24.95
C LEU A 123 7.99 7.24 -25.10
N THR A 124 8.70 6.73 -26.11
CA THR A 124 10.10 7.05 -26.36
C THR A 124 10.29 8.54 -26.65
N GLY A 125 9.48 9.12 -27.54
CA GLY A 125 9.54 10.55 -27.86
C GLY A 125 9.21 11.43 -26.64
N ALA A 126 8.18 11.05 -25.87
CA ALA A 126 7.83 11.77 -24.64
C ALA A 126 8.99 11.76 -23.62
N VAL A 127 9.66 10.63 -23.43
CA VAL A 127 10.81 10.52 -22.52
C VAL A 127 12.00 11.36 -23.00
N GLN A 128 12.32 11.32 -24.30
CA GLN A 128 13.42 12.11 -24.88
C GLN A 128 13.16 13.61 -24.72
N PHE A 129 11.98 14.08 -25.11
CA PHE A 129 11.57 15.48 -24.98
C PHE A 129 11.65 15.96 -23.53
N MET A 130 11.11 15.18 -22.59
CA MET A 130 11.10 15.55 -21.16
C MET A 130 12.49 15.53 -20.53
N ARG A 131 13.39 14.64 -20.95
CA ARG A 131 14.77 14.62 -20.48
C ARG A 131 15.54 15.84 -20.97
N ALA A 132 15.43 16.15 -22.27
CA ALA A 132 16.09 17.32 -22.86
C ALA A 132 15.59 18.63 -22.24
N TYR A 133 14.28 18.75 -21.98
CA TYR A 133 13.73 19.92 -21.30
C TYR A 133 14.29 20.09 -19.86
N GLN A 134 14.45 18.98 -19.13
CA GLN A 134 14.88 18.98 -17.73
C GLN A 134 16.38 19.17 -17.48
N GLU A 135 17.20 19.30 -18.53
CA GLU A 135 18.67 19.49 -18.41
C GLU A 135 19.01 20.67 -17.49
N GLU A 136 18.32 21.81 -17.67
CA GLU A 136 18.52 23.03 -16.88
C GLU A 136 17.27 23.48 -16.11
N ALA A 137 16.08 22.92 -16.42
CA ALA A 137 14.81 23.31 -15.80
C ALA A 137 14.09 22.07 -15.21
N PRO A 138 14.42 21.66 -13.96
CA PRO A 138 13.78 20.48 -13.36
C PRO A 138 12.26 20.65 -13.27
N LEU A 139 11.55 19.56 -13.60
CA LEU A 139 10.10 19.46 -13.42
C LEU A 139 9.82 18.87 -12.04
N THR A 140 8.74 19.32 -11.42
CA THR A 140 8.27 18.73 -10.16
C THR A 140 7.60 17.37 -10.41
N ILE A 141 7.51 16.57 -9.36
CA ILE A 141 6.77 15.30 -9.36
C ILE A 141 5.32 15.54 -9.80
N ALA A 142 4.68 16.60 -9.29
CA ALA A 142 3.33 16.99 -9.67
C ALA A 142 3.19 17.30 -11.16
N GLU A 143 4.15 17.98 -11.78
CA GLU A 143 4.13 18.25 -13.22
C GLU A 143 4.24 16.97 -14.05
N LEU A 144 5.14 16.07 -13.69
CA LEU A 144 5.31 14.80 -14.41
C LEU A 144 4.03 13.93 -14.34
N TRP A 145 3.33 13.93 -13.20
CA TRP A 145 2.04 13.24 -13.06
C TRP A 145 0.88 13.96 -13.74
N ALA A 146 0.93 15.29 -13.87
CA ALA A 146 -0.07 16.07 -14.60
C ALA A 146 0.04 15.89 -16.12
N PHE A 147 1.23 15.57 -16.63
CA PHE A 147 1.55 15.53 -18.06
C PHE A 147 0.58 14.70 -18.92
N PRO A 148 0.16 13.47 -18.54
CA PRO A 148 -0.81 12.70 -19.32
C PRO A 148 -2.16 13.39 -19.46
N THR A 149 -2.58 14.10 -18.40
CA THR A 149 -3.84 14.84 -18.39
C THR A 149 -3.73 16.11 -19.23
N MET A 150 -2.57 16.77 -19.20
CA MET A 150 -2.28 17.92 -20.06
C MET A 150 -2.23 17.54 -21.54
N LEU A 151 -1.66 16.38 -21.89
CA LEU A 151 -1.71 15.84 -23.25
C LEU A 151 -3.15 15.60 -23.72
N ARG A 152 -4.05 15.12 -22.85
CA ARG A 152 -5.48 14.98 -23.19
C ARG A 152 -6.12 16.33 -23.44
N LEU A 153 -5.87 17.31 -22.57
CA LEU A 153 -6.40 18.67 -22.74
C LEU A 153 -5.90 19.30 -24.05
N ALA A 154 -4.60 19.20 -24.32
CA ALA A 154 -3.99 19.70 -25.55
C ALA A 154 -4.58 19.00 -26.80
N CYS A 155 -4.75 17.67 -26.79
CA CYS A 155 -5.41 16.96 -27.89
C CYS A 155 -6.86 17.40 -28.09
N LEU A 156 -7.61 17.64 -27.01
CA LEU A 156 -8.99 18.13 -27.10
C LEU A 156 -9.03 19.55 -27.69
N GLU A 157 -8.11 20.41 -27.31
CA GLU A 157 -7.99 21.77 -27.85
C GLU A 157 -7.63 21.77 -29.34
N VAL A 158 -6.61 21.01 -29.73
CA VAL A 158 -6.22 20.83 -31.15
C VAL A 158 -7.39 20.32 -31.98
N MET A 159 -8.12 19.32 -31.47
CA MET A 159 -9.27 18.75 -32.15
C MET A 159 -10.39 19.78 -32.31
N VAL A 160 -10.76 20.51 -31.25
CA VAL A 160 -11.82 21.53 -31.29
C VAL A 160 -11.45 22.65 -32.26
N ASP A 161 -10.21 23.11 -32.19
CA ASP A 161 -9.71 24.21 -33.01
C ASP A 161 -9.67 23.86 -34.51
N ALA A 162 -9.26 22.63 -34.86
CA ALA A 162 -9.37 22.14 -36.23
C ALA A 162 -10.83 21.94 -36.65
N PHE A 163 -11.69 21.41 -35.76
CA PHE A 163 -13.10 21.19 -36.06
C PHE A 163 -13.88 22.48 -36.35
N GLN A 164 -13.62 23.57 -35.61
CA GLN A 164 -14.30 24.85 -35.87
C GLN A 164 -13.91 25.45 -37.23
N ARG A 165 -12.72 25.17 -37.75
CA ARG A 165 -12.31 25.61 -39.09
C ARG A 165 -12.98 24.80 -40.19
N ILE A 166 -13.10 23.48 -39.99
CA ILE A 166 -13.81 22.59 -40.93
C ILE A 166 -15.33 22.85 -40.90
N PHE A 167 -15.89 23.12 -39.72
CA PHE A 167 -17.31 23.39 -39.49
C PHE A 167 -17.51 24.77 -38.84
N PRO A 168 -17.50 25.87 -39.63
CA PRO A 168 -17.57 27.24 -39.09
C PRO A 168 -18.85 27.56 -38.29
N THR A 169 -19.91 26.79 -38.49
CA THR A 169 -21.18 26.93 -37.74
C THR A 169 -21.11 26.33 -36.34
N LEU A 170 -20.10 25.51 -36.05
CA LEU A 170 -19.92 24.85 -34.77
C LEU A 170 -19.07 25.72 -33.83
N THR A 171 -19.71 26.33 -32.85
CA THR A 171 -19.00 27.13 -31.83
C THR A 171 -18.19 26.24 -30.88
N PRO A 172 -16.93 26.60 -30.55
CA PRO A 172 -16.11 25.83 -29.63
C PRO A 172 -16.69 25.87 -28.21
N PRO A 173 -16.48 24.82 -27.38
CA PRO A 173 -16.99 24.77 -26.01
C PRO A 173 -16.21 25.65 -25.02
N PHE A 174 -15.03 26.13 -25.42
CA PHE A 174 -14.12 26.93 -24.62
C PHE A 174 -13.30 27.86 -25.50
N GLU A 175 -12.66 28.84 -24.86
CA GLU A 175 -11.68 29.73 -25.50
C GLU A 175 -10.44 28.93 -25.90
N ILE A 176 -10.01 29.06 -27.15
CA ILE A 176 -8.80 28.44 -27.67
C ILE A 176 -7.59 29.30 -27.28
N THR A 177 -6.57 28.67 -26.68
CA THR A 177 -5.34 29.33 -26.26
C THR A 177 -4.41 29.61 -27.45
N GLY A 178 -3.39 30.44 -27.23
CA GLY A 178 -2.37 30.75 -28.25
C GLY A 178 -1.61 29.52 -28.77
N HIS A 179 -1.59 28.41 -28.04
CA HIS A 179 -0.92 27.18 -28.48
C HIS A 179 -1.54 26.55 -29.72
N ALA A 180 -2.82 26.84 -30.01
CA ALA A 180 -3.45 26.36 -31.23
C ALA A 180 -2.79 26.90 -32.50
N GLU A 181 -2.07 28.04 -32.40
CA GLU A 181 -1.35 28.63 -33.53
C GLU A 181 -0.25 27.71 -34.08
N LEU A 182 0.35 26.87 -33.23
CA LEU A 182 1.40 25.90 -33.59
C LEU A 182 0.94 24.94 -34.70
N TYR A 183 -0.37 24.65 -34.74
CA TYR A 183 -0.94 23.66 -35.66
C TYR A 183 -1.60 24.27 -36.90
N ARG A 184 -1.60 25.61 -37.05
CA ARG A 184 -2.22 26.28 -38.21
C ARG A 184 -1.57 25.92 -39.55
N SER A 185 -0.33 25.44 -39.53
CA SER A 185 0.39 24.99 -40.72
C SER A 185 0.01 23.57 -41.15
N PHE A 186 -0.70 22.81 -40.29
CA PHE A 186 -1.08 21.43 -40.55
C PHE A 186 -2.46 21.36 -41.20
N ASP A 187 -2.74 20.27 -41.92
CA ASP A 187 -4.07 20.01 -42.47
C ASP A 187 -5.08 19.78 -41.33
N ASP A 188 -6.25 20.43 -41.42
CA ASP A 188 -7.24 20.37 -40.34
C ASP A 188 -7.81 18.95 -40.13
N THR A 189 -7.99 18.18 -41.21
CA THR A 189 -8.45 16.78 -41.09
C THR A 189 -7.37 15.91 -40.45
N GLU A 190 -6.10 16.17 -40.76
CA GLU A 190 -4.97 15.53 -40.11
C GLU A 190 -4.87 15.88 -38.61
N CYS A 191 -5.06 17.14 -38.23
CA CYS A 191 -5.13 17.58 -36.84
C CYS A 191 -6.22 16.83 -36.07
N VAL A 192 -7.42 16.73 -36.63
CA VAL A 192 -8.54 15.98 -36.04
C VAL A 192 -8.19 14.51 -35.85
N SER A 193 -7.77 13.84 -36.92
CA SER A 193 -7.50 12.40 -36.89
C SER A 193 -6.35 12.04 -35.94
N ARG A 194 -5.25 12.80 -35.97
CA ARG A 194 -4.08 12.57 -35.10
C ARG A 194 -4.38 12.91 -33.64
N ALA A 195 -5.15 13.97 -33.35
CA ALA A 195 -5.58 14.26 -31.98
C ALA A 195 -6.44 13.11 -31.40
N LEU A 196 -7.40 12.59 -32.18
CA LEU A 196 -8.22 11.43 -31.80
C LEU A 196 -7.40 10.14 -31.66
N ALA A 197 -6.39 9.94 -32.51
CA ALA A 197 -5.44 8.84 -32.40
C ALA A 197 -4.62 8.93 -31.11
N ASN A 198 -4.10 10.13 -30.78
CA ASN A 198 -3.32 10.38 -29.57
C ASN A 198 -4.12 10.18 -28.29
N LEU A 199 -5.42 10.51 -28.25
CA LEU A 199 -6.26 10.14 -27.10
C LEU A 199 -6.27 8.62 -26.84
N GLY A 200 -6.16 7.81 -27.89
CA GLY A 200 -5.95 6.37 -27.80
C GLY A 200 -4.55 6.00 -27.31
N ALA A 201 -3.51 6.60 -27.90
CA ALA A 201 -2.11 6.36 -27.52
C ALA A 201 -1.83 6.73 -26.06
N ILE A 202 -2.35 7.86 -25.57
CA ILE A 202 -2.24 8.28 -24.17
C ILE A 202 -2.84 7.23 -23.22
N ALA A 203 -3.88 6.52 -23.65
CA ALA A 203 -4.50 5.48 -22.84
C ALA A 203 -3.73 4.15 -22.83
N SER A 204 -2.82 3.92 -23.79
CA SER A 204 -2.00 2.70 -23.87
C SER A 204 -0.58 2.87 -23.30
N ILE A 205 -0.09 4.10 -23.17
CA ILE A 205 1.21 4.39 -22.57
C ILE A 205 1.21 4.02 -21.08
N LEU A 206 2.22 3.25 -20.66
CA LEU A 206 2.51 2.98 -19.24
C LEU A 206 3.16 4.22 -18.61
N TRP A 207 2.33 5.11 -18.06
CA TRP A 207 2.80 6.37 -17.48
C TRP A 207 3.70 6.20 -16.25
N LYS A 208 3.66 5.04 -15.59
CA LYS A 208 4.63 4.68 -14.53
C LYS A 208 6.05 4.60 -15.09
N ASP A 209 6.22 3.93 -16.23
CA ASP A 209 7.52 3.81 -16.89
C ASP A 209 8.03 5.16 -17.40
N PHE A 210 7.12 6.01 -17.90
CA PHE A 210 7.43 7.39 -18.25
C PHE A 210 7.98 8.15 -17.03
N PHE A 211 7.28 8.07 -15.90
CA PHE A 211 7.68 8.74 -14.66
C PHE A 211 9.05 8.24 -14.17
N ASP A 212 9.24 6.92 -14.08
CA ASP A 212 10.49 6.32 -13.60
C ASP A 212 11.69 6.70 -14.49
N ARG A 213 11.46 6.93 -15.79
CA ARG A 213 12.51 7.33 -16.74
C ARG A 213 12.77 8.83 -16.80
N THR A 214 11.87 9.68 -16.33
CA THR A 214 11.94 11.15 -16.49
C THR A 214 12.12 11.90 -15.17
N SER A 215 11.70 11.33 -14.05
CA SER A 215 11.79 11.96 -12.73
C SER A 215 13.23 12.03 -12.23
N ARG A 216 13.74 13.26 -12.01
CA ARG A 216 15.06 13.46 -11.38
C ARG A 216 15.05 12.98 -9.93
N VAL A 217 13.94 13.16 -9.21
CA VAL A 217 13.78 12.68 -7.84
C VAL A 217 13.86 11.15 -7.79
N GLU A 218 13.16 10.47 -8.70
CA GLU A 218 13.27 9.00 -8.80
C GLU A 218 14.71 8.58 -9.06
N ALA A 219 15.37 9.18 -10.06
CA ALA A 219 16.75 8.84 -10.39
C ALA A 219 17.75 9.06 -9.24
N LEU A 220 17.50 10.05 -8.37
CA LEU A 220 18.31 10.31 -7.17
C LEU A 220 18.02 9.29 -6.07
N LEU A 221 16.75 9.04 -5.73
CA LEU A 221 16.37 8.08 -4.70
C LEU A 221 16.74 6.64 -5.09
N GLN A 222 16.81 6.32 -6.37
CA GLN A 222 17.33 5.04 -6.90
C GLN A 222 18.81 4.82 -6.57
N ARG A 223 19.56 5.86 -6.20
CA ARG A 223 20.96 5.77 -5.73
C ARG A 223 21.06 5.54 -4.22
N ASP A 224 19.98 5.08 -3.58
CA ASP A 224 19.93 4.70 -2.17
C ASP A 224 21.14 3.80 -1.81
N PRO A 225 22.00 4.22 -0.85
CA PRO A 225 23.22 3.48 -0.51
C PRO A 225 22.94 2.05 -0.05
N ALA A 226 21.83 1.83 0.66
CA ALA A 226 21.39 0.51 1.11
C ALA A 226 20.84 -0.39 -0.01
N GLY A 227 20.57 0.16 -1.21
CA GLY A 227 19.92 -0.57 -2.30
C GLY A 227 18.48 -1.01 -2.00
N VAL A 228 17.84 -0.40 -1.01
CA VAL A 228 16.51 -0.77 -0.52
C VAL A 228 15.44 -0.08 -1.35
N TYR A 229 15.61 1.22 -1.64
CA TYR A 229 14.65 2.00 -2.42
C TYR A 229 14.25 1.37 -3.76
N PRO A 230 15.20 0.89 -4.60
CA PRO A 230 14.89 0.23 -5.87
C PRO A 230 14.06 -1.06 -5.71
N ALA A 231 14.27 -1.77 -4.59
CA ALA A 231 13.59 -3.02 -4.27
C ALA A 231 12.24 -2.81 -3.56
N MET A 232 11.75 -1.57 -3.41
CA MET A 232 10.46 -1.28 -2.79
C MET A 232 9.31 -1.36 -3.79
N THR A 233 8.13 -1.72 -3.27
CA THR A 233 6.89 -1.63 -4.05
C THR A 233 6.67 -0.21 -4.56
N PHE A 234 6.05 -0.08 -5.74
CA PHE A 234 5.75 1.23 -6.33
C PHE A 234 4.98 2.13 -5.37
N ALA A 235 4.03 1.58 -4.60
CA ALA A 235 3.27 2.33 -3.60
C ALA A 235 4.14 2.90 -2.46
N THR A 236 5.17 2.16 -2.03
CA THR A 236 6.12 2.63 -1.02
C THR A 236 7.03 3.72 -1.59
N ARG A 237 7.57 3.53 -2.81
CA ARG A 237 8.34 4.56 -3.52
C ARG A 237 7.53 5.84 -3.70
N ASP A 238 6.26 5.71 -4.08
CA ASP A 238 5.35 6.84 -4.26
C ASP A 238 5.12 7.62 -2.96
N ARG A 239 4.97 6.91 -1.83
CA ARG A 239 4.85 7.56 -0.53
C ARG A 239 6.09 8.36 -0.16
N TYR A 240 7.29 7.84 -0.46
CA TYR A 240 8.55 8.56 -0.21
C TYR A 240 8.62 9.82 -1.07
N ARG A 241 8.23 9.71 -2.35
CA ARG A 241 8.16 10.85 -3.28
C ARG A 241 7.18 11.92 -2.80
N ARG A 242 6.00 11.55 -2.31
CA ARG A 242 5.05 12.50 -1.71
C ARG A 242 5.61 13.23 -0.48
N VAL A 243 6.46 12.56 0.30
CA VAL A 243 7.14 13.21 1.43
C VAL A 243 8.22 14.18 0.95
N VAL A 244 8.93 13.87 -0.15
CA VAL A 244 9.83 14.83 -0.81
C VAL A 244 9.03 16.05 -1.28
N GLU A 245 7.88 15.88 -1.92
CA GLU A 245 7.00 16.99 -2.32
C GLU A 245 6.54 17.82 -1.10
N GLU A 246 6.09 17.16 -0.02
CA GLU A 246 5.63 17.83 1.22
C GLU A 246 6.73 18.70 1.84
N LEU A 247 7.95 18.15 1.97
CA LEU A 247 9.07 18.82 2.59
C LEU A 247 9.63 19.95 1.70
N ALA A 248 9.71 19.73 0.39
CA ALA A 248 10.13 20.75 -0.57
C ALA A 248 9.14 21.94 -0.57
N ALA A 249 7.83 21.68 -0.59
CA ALA A 249 6.81 22.73 -0.58
C ALA A 249 6.83 23.61 0.68
N GLY A 250 7.31 23.10 1.81
CA GLY A 250 7.46 23.85 3.06
C GLY A 250 8.87 24.38 3.33
N SER A 251 9.77 24.36 2.34
CA SER A 251 11.16 24.83 2.46
C SER A 251 11.59 25.64 1.24
N ALA A 252 12.79 26.21 1.29
CA ALA A 252 13.41 26.88 0.13
C ALA A 252 14.15 25.89 -0.80
N THR A 253 14.14 24.60 -0.48
CA THR A 253 14.89 23.55 -1.19
C THR A 253 14.00 22.88 -2.24
N SER A 254 14.52 22.68 -3.45
CA SER A 254 13.79 21.98 -4.50
C SER A 254 13.64 20.48 -4.20
N GLU A 255 12.68 19.81 -4.86
CA GLU A 255 12.46 18.36 -4.68
C GLU A 255 13.72 17.53 -5.03
N ALA A 256 14.44 17.93 -6.08
CA ALA A 256 15.67 17.26 -6.50
C ALA A 256 16.82 17.47 -5.50
N GLU A 257 17.03 18.70 -5.03
CA GLU A 257 18.04 19.00 -4.01
C GLU A 257 17.75 18.26 -2.70
N LEU A 258 16.47 18.16 -2.29
CA LEU A 258 16.07 17.40 -1.11
C LEU A 258 16.37 15.91 -1.26
N ALA A 259 16.09 15.32 -2.43
CA ALA A 259 16.40 13.92 -2.71
C ALA A 259 17.91 13.65 -2.72
N GLU A 260 18.71 14.57 -3.25
CA GLU A 260 20.17 14.49 -3.20
C GLU A 260 20.68 14.59 -1.76
N LEU A 261 20.14 15.52 -0.98
CA LEU A 261 20.50 15.78 0.40
C LEU A 261 20.16 14.60 1.33
N THR A 262 19.07 13.87 1.11
CA THR A 262 18.73 12.65 1.87
C THR A 262 19.57 11.46 1.44
N THR A 263 19.86 11.32 0.14
CA THR A 263 20.77 10.28 -0.37
C THR A 263 22.19 10.47 0.16
N ALA A 264 22.69 11.71 0.19
CA ALA A 264 23.99 12.03 0.76
C ALA A 264 24.05 11.80 2.28
N ALA A 265 22.96 12.06 3.02
CA ALA A 265 22.91 11.80 4.47
C ALA A 265 22.88 10.30 4.81
N ALA A 266 22.35 9.47 3.90
CA ALA A 266 22.39 8.02 4.04
C ALA A 266 23.77 7.43 3.71
N ALA A 267 24.59 8.13 2.94
CA ALA A 267 25.88 7.61 2.49
C ALA A 267 26.89 7.47 3.66
N GLY A 268 27.43 6.26 3.84
CA GLY A 268 28.46 5.98 4.86
C GLY A 268 27.94 5.73 6.27
N GLU A 269 26.61 5.67 6.45
CA GLU A 269 25.96 5.31 7.71
C GLU A 269 25.79 3.78 7.84
N ALA A 270 25.38 3.32 9.03
CA ALA A 270 25.04 1.91 9.28
C ALA A 270 23.51 1.68 9.17
N PRO A 271 23.05 0.45 8.86
CA PRO A 271 21.63 0.12 8.88
C PRO A 271 20.95 0.45 10.21
N PRO A 272 19.72 1.03 10.20
CA PRO A 272 18.90 1.39 9.03
C PRO A 272 19.13 2.83 8.50
N ARG A 273 20.14 3.55 9.01
CA ARG A 273 20.42 4.96 8.65
C ARG A 273 21.04 5.13 7.27
N ASP A 274 21.58 4.05 6.72
CA ASP A 274 22.11 3.92 5.37
C ASP A 274 21.03 3.92 4.26
N HIS A 275 19.75 3.93 4.65
CA HIS A 275 18.61 3.97 3.74
C HIS A 275 17.94 5.36 3.71
N VAL A 276 17.65 5.89 2.52
CA VAL A 276 16.97 7.18 2.33
C VAL A 276 15.64 7.30 3.08
N GLY A 277 14.93 6.19 3.28
CA GLY A 277 13.67 6.17 4.02
C GLY A 277 13.80 6.56 5.48
N TYR A 278 14.95 6.30 6.11
CA TYR A 278 15.21 6.70 7.50
C TYR A 278 15.15 8.22 7.65
N TRP A 279 15.66 8.95 6.64
CA TRP A 279 15.73 10.40 6.61
C TRP A 279 14.46 11.08 6.10
N LEU A 280 13.62 10.37 5.35
CA LEU A 280 12.35 10.88 4.82
C LEU A 280 11.16 10.59 5.75
N ILE A 281 10.99 9.32 6.15
CA ILE A 281 9.80 8.86 6.88
C ILE A 281 10.11 8.26 8.26
N GLY A 282 11.39 7.98 8.54
CA GLY A 282 11.85 7.39 9.79
C GLY A 282 12.27 8.42 10.84
N ALA A 283 13.06 7.96 11.82
CA ALA A 283 13.52 8.77 12.95
C ALA A 283 14.46 9.92 12.52
N GLY A 284 15.13 9.81 11.37
CA GLY A 284 15.98 10.86 10.80
C GLY A 284 15.21 12.06 10.24
N ARG A 285 13.89 11.97 10.07
CA ARG A 285 13.07 13.03 9.47
C ARG A 285 13.24 14.38 10.16
N THR A 286 13.24 14.42 11.48
CA THR A 286 13.38 15.68 12.24
C THR A 286 14.72 16.38 11.98
N ALA A 287 15.80 15.61 11.78
CA ALA A 287 17.10 16.16 11.40
C ALA A 287 17.10 16.72 9.97
N THR A 288 16.43 16.02 9.04
CA THR A 288 16.21 16.51 7.67
C THR A 288 15.41 17.81 7.67
N GLU A 289 14.30 17.87 8.41
CA GLU A 289 13.45 19.06 8.55
C GLU A 289 14.24 20.26 9.07
N ALA A 290 15.09 20.06 10.10
CA ALA A 290 15.95 21.10 10.63
C ALA A 290 16.98 21.60 9.61
N ARG A 291 17.57 20.69 8.81
CA ARG A 291 18.60 21.02 7.82
C ARG A 291 18.07 21.84 6.64
N ILE A 292 16.82 21.61 6.22
CA ILE A 292 16.18 22.34 5.12
C ILE A 292 15.41 23.57 5.58
N GLY A 293 15.36 23.84 6.89
CA GLY A 293 14.57 24.93 7.45
C GLY A 293 13.07 24.77 7.21
N TYR A 294 12.56 23.53 7.29
CA TYR A 294 11.17 23.22 7.00
C TYR A 294 10.20 23.98 7.92
N THR A 295 9.32 24.78 7.32
CA THR A 295 8.21 25.42 8.02
C THR A 295 6.93 24.63 7.77
N PRO A 296 6.40 23.90 8.78
CA PRO A 296 5.20 23.11 8.59
C PRO A 296 3.99 24.00 8.30
N THR A 297 3.09 23.52 7.45
CA THR A 297 1.77 24.13 7.31
C THR A 297 1.02 24.07 8.65
N LEU A 298 0.04 24.96 8.87
CA LEU A 298 -0.76 24.96 10.10
C LEU A 298 -1.34 23.57 10.41
N ALA A 299 -1.89 22.89 9.40
CA ALA A 299 -2.41 21.54 9.52
C ALA A 299 -1.32 20.53 9.95
N ALA A 300 -0.13 20.58 9.33
CA ALA A 300 0.99 19.71 9.70
C ALA A 300 1.50 20.00 11.12
N ALA A 301 1.53 21.26 11.55
CA ALA A 301 1.94 21.64 12.90
C ALA A 301 0.97 21.09 13.98
N TRP A 302 -0.34 21.19 13.74
CA TRP A 302 -1.37 20.59 14.62
C TRP A 302 -1.24 19.07 14.67
N ARG A 303 -1.06 18.43 13.52
CA ARG A 303 -0.86 16.98 13.41
C ARG A 303 0.39 16.54 14.18
N ASN A 304 1.52 17.23 14.03
CA ASN A 304 2.75 16.92 14.75
C ASN A 304 2.58 17.08 16.27
N ARG A 305 1.81 18.09 16.70
CA ARG A 305 1.47 18.28 18.12
C ARG A 305 0.56 17.19 18.67
N LEU A 306 -0.41 16.72 17.87
CA LEU A 306 -1.28 15.59 18.20
C LEU A 306 -0.45 14.33 18.42
N PHE A 307 0.44 13.98 17.49
CA PHE A 307 1.27 12.78 17.59
C PHE A 307 2.28 12.82 18.75
N ARG A 308 2.89 13.98 19.03
CA ARG A 308 3.82 14.11 20.15
C ARG A 308 3.16 13.85 21.51
N ASN A 309 1.86 14.15 21.64
CA ASN A 309 1.10 14.00 22.87
C ASN A 309 -0.01 12.94 22.75
N ALA A 310 0.11 12.01 21.79
CA ALA A 310 -0.97 11.10 21.40
C ALA A 310 -1.56 10.34 22.60
N GLY A 311 -0.72 9.82 23.49
CA GLY A 311 -1.16 9.05 24.67
C GLY A 311 -2.00 9.88 25.64
N ALA A 312 -1.52 11.08 26.01
CA ALA A 312 -2.25 11.96 26.93
C ALA A 312 -3.56 12.48 26.31
N LEU A 313 -3.55 12.81 25.01
CA LEU A 313 -4.73 13.28 24.29
C LEU A 313 -5.77 12.15 24.12
N TYR A 314 -5.33 10.94 23.78
CA TYR A 314 -6.20 9.78 23.67
C TYR A 314 -6.85 9.43 25.02
N ALA A 315 -6.05 9.35 26.09
CA ALA A 315 -6.56 9.09 27.44
C ALA A 315 -7.52 10.18 27.90
N GLY A 316 -7.17 11.46 27.68
CA GLY A 316 -8.04 12.60 28.00
C GLY A 316 -9.35 12.58 27.22
N ALA A 317 -9.32 12.24 25.93
CA ALA A 317 -10.51 12.10 25.10
C ALA A 317 -11.41 10.95 25.58
N LEU A 318 -10.82 9.81 25.97
CA LEU A 318 -11.56 8.66 26.52
C LEU A 318 -12.26 9.03 27.83
N VAL A 319 -11.57 9.70 28.75
CA VAL A 319 -12.14 10.17 30.02
C VAL A 319 -13.25 11.19 29.75
N ALA A 320 -13.03 12.16 28.87
CA ALA A 320 -14.04 13.17 28.54
C ALA A 320 -15.30 12.55 27.91
N ALA A 321 -15.14 11.62 26.97
CA ALA A 321 -16.26 10.93 26.34
C ALA A 321 -16.99 10.00 27.30
N GLY A 322 -16.26 9.31 28.19
CA GLY A 322 -16.85 8.50 29.26
C GLY A 322 -17.66 9.33 30.25
N VAL A 323 -17.13 10.47 30.70
CA VAL A 323 -17.87 11.43 31.55
C VAL A 323 -19.12 11.94 30.83
N ALA A 324 -19.01 12.31 29.55
CA ALA A 324 -20.16 12.72 28.76
C ALA A 324 -21.22 11.61 28.65
N GLY A 325 -20.80 10.35 28.47
CA GLY A 325 -21.69 9.19 28.47
C GLY A 325 -22.43 8.98 29.81
N LEU A 326 -21.82 9.36 30.93
CA LEU A 326 -22.43 9.31 32.27
C LEU A 326 -23.40 10.47 32.56
N MET A 327 -23.35 11.57 31.79
CA MET A 327 -24.22 12.75 32.04
C MET A 327 -25.71 12.42 31.88
N LEU A 328 -26.06 11.56 30.94
CA LEU A 328 -27.45 11.15 30.70
C LEU A 328 -28.03 10.32 31.86
N PRO A 329 -27.41 9.21 32.30
CA PRO A 329 -27.91 8.48 33.47
C PRO A 329 -27.84 9.31 34.76
N ALA A 330 -26.80 10.14 34.94
CA ALA A 330 -26.72 11.05 36.08
C ALA A 330 -27.87 12.07 36.11
N SER A 331 -28.19 12.71 34.98
CA SER A 331 -29.30 13.66 34.90
C SER A 331 -30.66 13.00 35.14
N TYR A 332 -30.84 11.75 34.70
CA TYR A 332 -32.04 10.95 35.01
C TYR A 332 -32.17 10.67 36.52
N LEU A 333 -31.09 10.22 37.17
CA LEU A 333 -31.09 9.93 38.61
C LEU A 333 -31.36 11.20 39.44
N ALA A 334 -30.82 12.35 39.01
CA ALA A 334 -31.11 13.64 39.61
C ALA A 334 -32.58 14.03 39.46
N ALA A 335 -33.16 13.86 38.26
CA ALA A 335 -34.55 14.22 37.97
C ALA A 335 -35.57 13.38 38.76
N VAL A 336 -35.26 12.12 39.04
CA VAL A 336 -36.13 11.22 39.84
C VAL A 336 -35.92 11.40 41.35
N GLY A 337 -34.95 12.21 41.78
CA GLY A 337 -34.64 12.41 43.20
C GLY A 337 -34.08 11.15 43.86
N ALA A 338 -33.25 10.38 43.13
CA ALA A 338 -32.72 9.10 43.58
C ALA A 338 -31.87 9.23 44.86
N GLY A 339 -32.02 8.27 45.78
CA GLY A 339 -31.21 8.20 47.00
C GLY A 339 -29.75 7.78 46.75
N PRO A 340 -28.85 7.90 47.75
CA PRO A 340 -27.41 7.66 47.57
C PRO A 340 -27.05 6.26 47.06
N VAL A 341 -27.77 5.22 47.50
CA VAL A 341 -27.56 3.84 47.04
C VAL A 341 -27.91 3.68 45.56
N ALA A 342 -29.02 4.29 45.13
CA ALA A 342 -29.45 4.26 43.73
C ALA A 342 -28.47 5.01 42.82
N TRP A 343 -27.84 6.08 43.32
CA TRP A 343 -26.74 6.76 42.61
C TRP A 343 -25.52 5.86 42.41
N ILE A 344 -25.05 5.19 43.47
CA ILE A 344 -23.90 4.29 43.39
C ILE A 344 -24.18 3.16 42.40
N VAL A 345 -25.31 2.48 42.54
CA VAL A 345 -25.68 1.36 41.66
C VAL A 345 -25.93 1.84 40.23
N GLY A 346 -26.65 2.94 40.06
CA GLY A 346 -26.99 3.48 38.74
C GLY A 346 -25.76 3.91 37.95
N ILE A 347 -24.82 4.63 38.58
CA ILE A 347 -23.55 5.00 37.94
C ILE A 347 -22.70 3.75 37.68
N ALA A 348 -22.59 2.82 38.63
CA ALA A 348 -21.83 1.59 38.44
C ALA A 348 -22.33 0.77 37.24
N LEU A 349 -23.65 0.65 37.08
CA LEU A 349 -24.26 -0.03 35.92
C LEU A 349 -24.07 0.76 34.62
N ALA A 350 -24.07 2.10 34.70
CA ALA A 350 -23.86 2.97 33.54
C ALA A 350 -22.40 3.07 33.08
N LEU A 351 -21.43 2.69 33.91
CA LEU A 351 -20.00 2.74 33.55
C LEU A 351 -19.69 1.95 32.29
N LEU A 352 -20.23 0.74 32.16
CA LEU A 352 -19.96 -0.13 31.00
C LEU A 352 -20.56 0.43 29.69
N PRO A 353 -21.85 0.82 29.62
CA PRO A 353 -22.37 1.51 28.45
C PRO A 353 -21.64 2.82 28.13
N ALA A 354 -21.29 3.61 29.16
CA ALA A 354 -20.57 4.87 28.97
C ALA A 354 -19.14 4.64 28.44
N SER A 355 -18.46 3.57 28.86
CA SER A 355 -17.14 3.21 28.32
C SER A 355 -17.22 2.74 26.87
N ILE A 356 -18.23 1.94 26.52
CA ILE A 356 -18.44 1.50 25.13
C ILE A 356 -18.69 2.71 24.24
N PHE A 357 -19.57 3.62 24.66
CA PHE A 357 -19.82 4.88 23.96
C PHE A 357 -18.54 5.71 23.81
N GLY A 358 -17.79 5.88 24.91
CA GLY A 358 -16.55 6.66 24.93
C GLY A 358 -15.51 6.11 23.96
N VAL A 359 -15.25 4.80 23.99
CA VAL A 359 -14.32 4.14 23.08
C VAL A 359 -14.79 4.27 21.64
N THR A 360 -16.07 3.96 21.35
CA THR A 360 -16.62 4.02 20.00
C THR A 360 -16.54 5.42 19.40
N LEU A 361 -16.93 6.44 20.17
CA LEU A 361 -16.92 7.83 19.73
C LEU A 361 -15.49 8.32 19.48
N VAL A 362 -14.56 8.05 20.41
CA VAL A 362 -13.16 8.46 20.27
C VAL A 362 -12.51 7.76 19.09
N HIS A 363 -12.71 6.45 18.93
CA HIS A 363 -12.19 5.69 17.79
C HIS A 363 -12.73 6.22 16.47
N TRP A 364 -14.03 6.53 16.40
CA TRP A 364 -14.64 7.14 15.21
C TRP A 364 -14.05 8.52 14.89
N ILE A 365 -13.81 9.38 15.89
CA ILE A 365 -13.16 10.69 15.66
C ILE A 365 -11.72 10.51 15.18
N VAL A 366 -10.98 9.57 15.76
CA VAL A 366 -9.58 9.30 15.37
C VAL A 366 -9.51 8.89 13.90
N THR A 367 -10.36 7.96 13.45
CA THR A 367 -10.36 7.47 12.06
C THR A 367 -10.76 8.54 11.03
N LEU A 368 -11.39 9.64 11.47
CA LEU A 368 -11.69 10.81 10.63
C LEU A 368 -10.54 11.81 10.53
N VAL A 369 -9.71 11.91 11.56
CA VAL A 369 -8.70 12.98 11.69
C VAL A 369 -7.28 12.48 11.42
N VAL A 370 -7.00 11.21 11.74
CA VAL A 370 -5.67 10.62 11.66
C VAL A 370 -5.56 9.78 10.37
N PRO A 371 -4.62 10.10 9.46
CA PRO A 371 -4.45 9.31 8.25
C PRO A 371 -3.84 7.93 8.57
N PRO A 372 -4.21 6.87 7.82
CA PRO A 372 -3.67 5.52 8.03
C PRO A 372 -2.15 5.45 7.92
N ARG A 373 -1.50 4.78 8.88
CA ARG A 373 -0.05 4.57 8.90
C ARG A 373 0.32 3.24 8.23
N VAL A 374 0.59 3.31 6.94
CA VAL A 374 0.99 2.14 6.14
C VAL A 374 2.48 1.84 6.31
N LEU A 375 2.83 0.58 6.57
CA LEU A 375 4.22 0.13 6.63
C LEU A 375 4.91 0.22 5.25
N PRO A 376 6.20 0.60 5.16
CA PRO A 376 6.97 0.46 3.92
C PRO A 376 7.18 -1.03 3.61
N LYS A 377 7.14 -1.39 2.32
CA LYS A 377 7.23 -2.79 1.88
C LYS A 377 8.24 -2.92 0.73
N LEU A 378 9.09 -3.94 0.82
CA LEU A 378 9.85 -4.46 -0.31
C LEU A 378 8.91 -5.15 -1.30
N ASP A 379 9.31 -5.17 -2.57
CA ASP A 379 8.59 -5.81 -3.67
C ASP A 379 9.04 -7.25 -3.82
N PHE A 380 8.23 -8.18 -3.32
CA PHE A 380 8.43 -9.63 -3.44
C PHE A 380 7.35 -10.26 -4.35
N GLU A 381 6.72 -9.50 -5.26
CA GLU A 381 5.69 -10.04 -6.16
C GLU A 381 6.22 -11.20 -7.04
N ASP A 382 7.47 -11.11 -7.49
CA ASP A 382 8.13 -12.15 -8.31
C ASP A 382 8.75 -13.31 -7.49
N GLY A 383 8.77 -13.20 -6.16
CA GLY A 383 9.28 -14.22 -5.25
C GLY A 383 10.02 -13.67 -4.04
N ILE A 384 10.05 -14.46 -2.96
CA ILE A 384 10.78 -14.13 -1.73
C ILE A 384 12.26 -14.50 -1.89
N PRO A 385 13.21 -13.57 -1.66
CA PRO A 385 14.64 -13.88 -1.71
C PRO A 385 15.04 -14.90 -0.64
N PRO A 386 16.05 -15.77 -0.90
CA PRO A 386 16.51 -16.77 0.07
C PRO A 386 16.95 -16.20 1.42
N SER A 387 17.45 -14.96 1.46
CA SER A 387 17.81 -14.25 2.70
C SER A 387 16.61 -13.92 3.61
N PHE A 388 15.40 -14.05 3.08
CA PHE A 388 14.13 -13.88 3.75
C PHE A 388 13.27 -15.14 3.65
N ALA A 389 13.90 -16.32 3.59
CA ALA A 389 13.22 -17.62 3.56
C ALA A 389 12.08 -17.65 4.59
N THR A 390 10.91 -18.07 4.13
CA THR A 390 9.65 -17.94 4.88
C THR A 390 8.91 -19.28 4.93
N ALA A 391 8.37 -19.62 6.10
CA ALA A 391 7.46 -20.76 6.27
C ALA A 391 6.04 -20.29 6.60
N VAL A 392 5.04 -21.00 6.10
CA VAL A 392 3.65 -20.93 6.56
C VAL A 392 3.42 -22.09 7.52
N VAL A 393 2.93 -21.76 8.72
CA VAL A 393 2.80 -22.70 9.84
C VAL A 393 1.35 -22.77 10.27
N VAL A 394 0.82 -23.99 10.36
CA VAL A 394 -0.57 -24.26 10.73
C VAL A 394 -0.61 -25.11 12.00
N PRO A 395 -0.77 -24.51 13.20
CA PRO A 395 -0.94 -25.26 14.44
C PRO A 395 -2.35 -25.89 14.52
N VAL A 396 -2.41 -27.21 14.71
CA VAL A 396 -3.67 -27.98 14.78
C VAL A 396 -3.68 -28.94 15.97
N ILE A 397 -4.85 -29.15 16.58
CA ILE A 397 -5.08 -30.27 17.50
C ILE A 397 -5.93 -31.27 16.74
N VAL A 398 -5.51 -32.54 16.70
CA VAL A 398 -6.17 -33.59 15.91
C VAL A 398 -6.95 -34.49 16.85
N GLY A 399 -8.28 -34.50 16.70
CA GLY A 399 -9.18 -35.35 17.49
C GLY A 399 -9.25 -36.78 16.98
N GLY A 400 -9.13 -36.96 15.65
CA GLY A 400 -9.20 -38.27 15.02
C GLY A 400 -8.80 -38.24 13.55
N PRO A 401 -8.67 -39.41 12.91
CA PRO A 401 -8.16 -39.52 11.55
C PRO A 401 -9.09 -38.89 10.50
N ASP A 402 -10.40 -38.81 10.77
CA ASP A 402 -11.40 -38.27 9.84
C ASP A 402 -11.25 -36.76 9.58
N GLU A 403 -10.60 -36.03 10.48
CA GLU A 403 -10.38 -34.57 10.35
C GLU A 403 -9.18 -34.24 9.46
N ILE A 404 -8.24 -35.17 9.33
CA ILE A 404 -6.95 -34.95 8.65
C ILE A 404 -7.12 -34.58 7.17
N PRO A 405 -8.00 -35.23 6.37
CA PRO A 405 -8.18 -34.85 4.97
C PRO A 405 -8.49 -33.36 4.76
N GLY A 406 -9.33 -32.78 5.61
CA GLY A 406 -9.66 -31.35 5.56
C GLY A 406 -8.49 -30.44 5.91
N MET A 407 -7.63 -30.86 6.84
CA MET A 407 -6.40 -30.13 7.20
C MET A 407 -5.37 -30.17 6.05
N ILE A 408 -5.20 -31.32 5.42
CA ILE A 408 -4.29 -31.51 4.27
C ILE A 408 -4.76 -30.69 3.07
N GLU A 409 -6.06 -30.71 2.76
CA GLU A 409 -6.66 -29.86 1.72
C GLU A 409 -6.44 -28.37 2.01
N ARG A 410 -6.58 -27.94 3.28
CA ARG A 410 -6.32 -26.55 3.69
C ARG A 410 -4.88 -26.14 3.42
N LEU A 411 -3.93 -27.00 3.77
CA LEU A 411 -2.50 -26.77 3.55
C LEU A 411 -2.18 -26.65 2.05
N GLU A 412 -2.78 -27.52 1.23
CA GLU A 412 -2.68 -27.44 -0.23
C GLU A 412 -3.25 -26.13 -0.79
N MET A 413 -4.40 -25.70 -0.29
CA MET A 413 -5.00 -24.42 -0.68
C MET A 413 -4.10 -23.22 -0.37
N HIS A 414 -3.35 -23.25 0.74
CA HIS A 414 -2.36 -22.21 1.03
C HIS A 414 -1.21 -22.18 0.01
N ARG A 415 -0.73 -23.34 -0.42
CA ARG A 415 0.30 -23.48 -1.47
C ARG A 415 -0.20 -23.03 -2.84
N LEU A 416 -1.46 -23.28 -3.16
CA LEU A 416 -2.08 -22.84 -4.41
C LEU A 416 -2.30 -21.32 -4.42
N ALA A 417 -2.71 -20.75 -3.30
CA ALA A 417 -2.89 -19.30 -3.17
C ALA A 417 -1.54 -18.54 -3.19
N ASN A 418 -0.47 -19.14 -2.66
CA ASN A 418 0.86 -18.52 -2.59
C ASN A 418 1.87 -19.44 -3.31
N PRO A 419 1.99 -19.31 -4.64
CA PRO A 419 2.68 -20.30 -5.46
C PRO A 419 4.21 -20.23 -5.43
N ASP A 420 4.77 -19.33 -4.61
CA ASP A 420 6.20 -19.07 -4.50
C ASP A 420 6.99 -20.37 -4.18
N PRO A 421 8.02 -20.71 -4.98
CA PRO A 421 8.75 -21.96 -4.82
C PRO A 421 9.62 -22.02 -3.56
N THR A 422 9.95 -20.88 -2.95
CA THR A 422 10.80 -20.81 -1.75
C THR A 422 10.03 -21.08 -0.46
N LEU A 423 8.69 -20.95 -0.50
CA LEU A 423 7.83 -21.13 0.66
C LEU A 423 7.79 -22.58 1.13
N GLN A 424 7.99 -22.75 2.44
CA GLN A 424 7.77 -24.02 3.13
C GLN A 424 6.41 -23.98 3.85
N PHE A 425 5.75 -25.12 3.98
CA PHE A 425 4.44 -25.26 4.62
C PHE A 425 4.55 -26.33 5.71
N ALA A 426 4.40 -25.96 6.98
CA ALA A 426 4.54 -26.87 8.11
C ALA A 426 3.22 -27.02 8.88
N LEU A 427 2.80 -28.27 9.08
CA LEU A 427 1.68 -28.63 9.94
C LEU A 427 2.22 -28.98 11.33
N LEU A 428 1.88 -28.17 12.34
CA LEU A 428 2.28 -28.43 13.73
C LEU A 428 1.12 -29.08 14.47
N SER A 429 1.19 -30.39 14.70
CA SER A 429 0.08 -31.15 15.23
C SER A 429 0.32 -31.64 16.66
N ASP A 430 -0.74 -31.60 17.46
CA ASP A 430 -0.84 -32.32 18.73
C ASP A 430 -2.01 -33.29 18.66
N HIS A 431 -1.98 -34.31 19.51
CA HIS A 431 -3.19 -34.99 19.91
C HIS A 431 -4.04 -34.17 20.89
N VAL A 432 -5.32 -34.53 21.00
CA VAL A 432 -6.21 -34.04 22.06
C VAL A 432 -5.72 -34.43 23.46
N ASP A 433 -6.12 -33.61 24.44
CA ASP A 433 -5.88 -33.84 25.86
C ASP A 433 -6.42 -35.22 26.29
N ALA A 434 -5.64 -35.97 27.08
CA ALA A 434 -5.90 -37.36 27.41
C ALA A 434 -5.53 -37.73 28.86
N PRO A 435 -6.09 -38.81 29.42
CA PRO A 435 -5.72 -39.31 30.74
C PRO A 435 -4.38 -40.06 30.78
N ALA A 436 -3.84 -40.44 29.62
CA ALA A 436 -2.55 -41.12 29.48
C ALA A 436 -1.73 -40.50 28.34
N GLU A 437 -0.41 -40.71 28.37
CA GLU A 437 0.52 -40.21 27.36
C GLU A 437 0.17 -40.74 25.96
N HIS A 438 -0.13 -42.04 25.87
CA HIS A 438 -0.52 -42.74 24.67
C HIS A 438 -1.95 -43.29 24.81
N MET A 439 -2.75 -43.11 23.78
CA MET A 439 -4.15 -43.53 23.69
C MET A 439 -4.35 -44.50 22.51
N PRO A 440 -5.32 -45.43 22.59
CA PRO A 440 -5.72 -46.21 21.44
C PRO A 440 -6.21 -45.30 20.31
N GLY A 441 -5.62 -45.42 19.12
CA GLY A 441 -5.96 -44.61 17.95
C GLY A 441 -4.92 -43.54 17.58
N ASP A 442 -3.97 -43.23 18.46
CA ASP A 442 -2.90 -42.25 18.16
C ASP A 442 -2.10 -42.65 16.92
N ALA A 443 -1.70 -43.93 16.81
CA ALA A 443 -0.97 -44.45 15.65
C ALA A 443 -1.72 -44.26 14.31
N ALA A 444 -3.06 -44.39 14.32
CA ALA A 444 -3.86 -44.18 13.12
C ALA A 444 -3.90 -42.70 12.70
N VAL A 445 -3.88 -41.78 13.68
CA VAL A 445 -3.76 -40.34 13.44
C VAL A 445 -2.37 -40.00 12.88
N GLU A 446 -1.31 -40.53 13.51
CA GLU A 446 0.07 -40.33 13.07
C GLU A 446 0.29 -40.82 11.63
N GLU A 447 -0.17 -42.04 11.30
CA GLU A 447 -0.06 -42.63 9.96
C GLU A 447 -0.82 -41.79 8.92
N ALA A 448 -2.05 -41.37 9.22
CA ALA A 448 -2.85 -40.56 8.31
C ALA A 448 -2.26 -39.16 8.07
N LEU A 449 -1.61 -38.55 9.07
CA LEU A 449 -0.89 -37.28 8.93
C LEU A 449 0.34 -37.45 8.01
N VAL A 450 1.15 -38.47 8.26
CA VAL A 450 2.34 -38.81 7.47
C VAL A 450 1.95 -39.07 6.01
N ASP A 451 0.95 -39.91 5.78
CA ASP A 451 0.48 -40.21 4.43
C ASP A 451 -0.09 -38.98 3.73
N GLY A 452 -0.76 -38.10 4.47
CA GLY A 452 -1.26 -36.81 3.97
C GLY A 452 -0.15 -35.94 3.40
N ILE A 453 0.92 -35.74 4.17
CA ILE A 453 2.08 -34.93 3.76
C ILE A 453 2.85 -35.59 2.62
N ARG A 454 3.06 -36.92 2.66
CA ARG A 454 3.69 -37.66 1.55
C ARG A 454 2.94 -37.51 0.24
N ARG A 455 1.60 -37.60 0.26
CA ARG A 455 0.76 -37.39 -0.93
C ARG A 455 0.93 -35.98 -1.51
N LEU A 456 0.97 -34.96 -0.65
CA LEU A 456 1.21 -33.58 -1.12
C LEU A 456 2.62 -33.43 -1.70
N ASN A 457 3.64 -33.93 -1.03
CA ASN A 457 5.01 -33.82 -1.51
C ASN A 457 5.27 -34.59 -2.81
N ALA A 458 4.65 -35.76 -3.00
CA ALA A 458 4.67 -36.48 -4.26
C ALA A 458 4.04 -35.70 -5.42
N ARG A 459 3.09 -34.80 -5.13
CA ARG A 459 2.42 -33.94 -6.12
C ARG A 459 3.21 -32.67 -6.46
N TYR A 460 3.89 -32.09 -5.47
CA TYR A 460 4.48 -30.76 -5.57
C TYR A 460 6.03 -30.72 -5.56
N GLY A 461 6.70 -31.85 -5.37
CA GLY A 461 8.16 -31.96 -5.38
C GLY A 461 8.65 -33.03 -6.36
N PRO A 462 9.75 -32.79 -7.10
CA PRO A 462 10.44 -33.86 -7.81
C PRO A 462 10.91 -34.91 -6.80
N ASP A 463 10.74 -36.19 -7.14
CA ASP A 463 11.10 -37.34 -6.29
C ASP A 463 10.47 -37.34 -4.88
N GLY A 464 9.34 -36.64 -4.70
CA GLY A 464 8.65 -36.54 -3.41
C GLY A 464 9.30 -35.57 -2.41
N ASP A 465 10.24 -34.73 -2.85
CA ASP A 465 10.87 -33.69 -2.02
C ASP A 465 10.13 -32.34 -2.14
N GLY A 466 8.87 -32.33 -1.74
CA GLY A 466 8.00 -31.16 -1.79
C GLY A 466 8.18 -30.17 -0.63
N PRO A 467 7.40 -29.07 -0.61
CA PRO A 467 7.53 -28.00 0.38
C PRO A 467 6.74 -28.25 1.67
N PHE A 468 6.08 -29.40 1.83
CA PHE A 468 5.19 -29.68 2.96
C PHE A 468 5.90 -30.49 4.04
N HIS A 469 5.72 -30.11 5.30
CA HIS A 469 6.39 -30.70 6.46
C HIS A 469 5.38 -31.06 7.54
N LEU A 470 5.58 -32.21 8.20
CA LEU A 470 4.88 -32.57 9.43
C LEU A 470 5.83 -32.42 10.62
N LEU A 471 5.38 -31.75 11.66
CA LEU A 471 6.05 -31.72 12.95
C LEU A 471 5.03 -32.04 14.04
N HIS A 472 4.99 -33.30 14.46
CA HIS A 472 4.01 -33.81 15.41
C HIS A 472 4.63 -33.96 16.81
N ARG A 473 3.89 -33.50 17.83
CA ARG A 473 4.35 -33.48 19.23
C ARG A 473 3.70 -34.58 20.06
N ALA A 474 4.49 -35.18 20.96
CA ALA A 474 3.97 -36.07 22.00
C ALA A 474 3.27 -35.30 23.13
N ARG A 475 2.32 -35.96 23.79
CA ARG A 475 1.68 -35.44 25.02
C ARG A 475 2.70 -35.43 26.16
N ARG A 476 2.65 -34.40 27.01
CA ARG A 476 3.38 -34.34 28.29
C ARG A 476 2.39 -34.15 29.43
N TYR A 477 2.68 -34.75 30.58
CA TYR A 477 1.82 -34.61 31.76
C TYR A 477 1.87 -33.16 32.27
N ASN A 478 0.71 -32.53 32.37
CA ASN A 478 0.56 -31.20 32.94
C ASN A 478 -0.03 -31.31 34.35
N PRO A 479 0.76 -31.03 35.41
CA PRO A 479 0.28 -31.14 36.79
C PRO A 479 -0.80 -30.11 37.14
N SER A 480 -0.84 -28.95 36.47
CA SER A 480 -1.83 -27.91 36.73
C SER A 480 -3.22 -28.27 36.20
N GLU A 481 -3.27 -28.96 35.06
CA GLU A 481 -4.52 -29.38 34.39
C GLU A 481 -4.90 -30.84 34.73
N GLY A 482 -3.95 -31.62 35.28
CA GLY A 482 -4.16 -33.00 35.67
C GLY A 482 -4.30 -33.99 34.50
N CYS A 483 -3.87 -33.62 33.30
CA CYS A 483 -3.98 -34.43 32.08
C CYS A 483 -2.68 -34.47 31.28
N TRP A 484 -2.61 -35.39 30.31
CA TRP A 484 -1.56 -35.45 29.30
C TRP A 484 -1.99 -34.63 28.09
N MET A 485 -1.19 -33.63 27.71
CA MET A 485 -1.54 -32.67 26.66
C MET A 485 -0.30 -32.16 25.94
N GLY A 486 -0.49 -31.50 24.80
CA GLY A 486 0.59 -30.76 24.14
C GLY A 486 1.11 -29.63 25.03
N TRP A 487 2.43 -29.56 25.26
CA TRP A 487 3.04 -28.53 26.09
C TRP A 487 2.65 -27.13 25.59
N GLU A 488 2.12 -26.29 26.49
CA GLU A 488 1.75 -24.88 26.22
C GLU A 488 0.80 -24.66 25.02
N ARG A 489 0.04 -25.70 24.62
CA ARG A 489 -0.95 -25.67 23.52
C ARG A 489 -0.40 -24.95 22.27
N LYS A 490 -1.10 -23.94 21.73
CA LYS A 490 -0.71 -23.19 20.51
C LYS A 490 0.61 -22.43 20.69
N ARG A 491 0.80 -21.76 21.84
CA ARG A 491 2.04 -21.03 22.17
C ARG A 491 3.25 -21.97 22.12
N GLY A 492 3.14 -23.12 22.79
CA GLY A 492 4.22 -24.10 22.85
C GLY A 492 4.59 -24.69 21.49
N LYS A 493 3.61 -24.86 20.57
CA LYS A 493 3.90 -25.32 19.19
C LYS A 493 4.84 -24.37 18.50
N LEU A 494 4.50 -23.08 18.53
CA LEU A 494 5.26 -22.03 17.87
C LEU A 494 6.62 -21.85 18.54
N GLU A 495 6.68 -21.90 19.87
CA GLU A 495 7.94 -21.77 20.61
C GLU A 495 8.91 -22.92 20.31
N GLN A 496 8.43 -24.18 20.32
CA GLN A 496 9.28 -25.32 19.96
C GLN A 496 9.68 -25.30 18.48
N PHE A 497 8.77 -24.86 17.60
CA PHE A 497 9.09 -24.67 16.19
C PHE A 497 10.18 -23.61 15.99
N ASN A 498 10.11 -22.49 16.71
CA ASN A 498 11.12 -21.43 16.62
C ASN A 498 12.50 -21.94 17.05
N ARG A 499 12.59 -22.66 18.18
CA ARG A 499 13.86 -23.27 18.64
C ARG A 499 14.40 -24.29 17.64
N PHE A 500 13.52 -25.05 17.00
CA PHE A 500 13.88 -25.98 15.93
C PHE A 500 14.46 -25.26 14.71
N VAL A 501 13.80 -24.20 14.23
CA VAL A 501 14.27 -23.38 13.10
C VAL A 501 15.61 -22.70 13.42
N LEU A 502 15.81 -22.27 14.66
CA LEU A 502 17.07 -21.66 15.14
C LEU A 502 18.19 -22.69 15.38
N GLY A 503 17.90 -23.99 15.29
CA GLY A 503 18.87 -25.07 15.52
C GLY A 503 19.23 -25.28 17.00
N GLU A 504 18.43 -24.76 17.92
CA GLU A 504 18.66 -24.83 19.37
C GLU A 504 18.17 -26.15 19.97
N GLU A 505 17.02 -26.66 19.51
CA GLU A 505 16.39 -27.86 20.07
C GLU A 505 15.58 -28.63 19.01
N THR A 506 15.90 -29.90 18.78
CA THR A 506 15.19 -30.77 17.81
C THR A 506 14.30 -31.85 18.46
N SER A 507 14.43 -32.04 19.77
CA SER A 507 13.69 -33.06 20.53
C SER A 507 12.20 -32.79 20.74
N GLY A 508 11.71 -31.61 20.36
CA GLY A 508 10.31 -31.21 20.53
C GLY A 508 9.32 -31.97 19.64
N PHE A 509 9.80 -32.56 18.54
CA PHE A 509 8.97 -33.20 17.51
C PHE A 509 9.43 -34.66 17.29
N PRO A 510 8.90 -35.64 18.05
CA PRO A 510 9.29 -37.04 17.92
C PRO A 510 8.91 -37.65 16.56
N LEU A 511 7.81 -37.19 15.95
CA LEU A 511 7.38 -37.61 14.63
C LEU A 511 7.52 -36.44 13.65
N GLN A 512 8.35 -36.65 12.63
CA GLN A 512 8.63 -35.67 11.57
C GLN A 512 8.47 -36.36 10.21
N GLU A 513 7.94 -35.64 9.22
CA GLU A 513 7.85 -36.11 7.84
C GLU A 513 8.28 -34.99 6.88
N ALA A 514 8.94 -35.38 5.78
CA ALA A 514 9.73 -34.55 4.86
C ALA A 514 11.11 -34.13 5.39
N ASN A 515 11.89 -33.40 4.59
CA ASN A 515 13.26 -33.00 4.94
C ASN A 515 13.27 -31.81 5.92
N PRO A 516 13.59 -32.03 7.22
CA PRO A 516 13.58 -30.98 8.23
C PRO A 516 14.62 -29.88 7.99
N ASP A 517 15.71 -30.17 7.27
CA ASP A 517 16.81 -29.23 7.04
C ASP A 517 16.36 -28.01 6.22
N LYS A 518 15.27 -28.12 5.45
CA LYS A 518 14.66 -27.00 4.70
C LYS A 518 14.02 -25.95 5.61
N LEU A 519 13.70 -26.31 6.85
CA LEU A 519 13.08 -25.42 7.82
C LEU A 519 14.12 -24.70 8.69
N VAL A 520 15.32 -25.27 8.83
CA VAL A 520 16.40 -24.68 9.62
C VAL A 520 16.93 -23.41 8.94
N GLY A 521 17.08 -22.34 9.72
CA GLY A 521 17.56 -21.04 9.22
C GLY A 521 16.51 -20.22 8.45
N ILE A 522 15.24 -20.67 8.42
CA ILE A 522 14.13 -19.83 7.95
C ILE A 522 14.06 -18.57 8.80
N ARG A 523 13.91 -17.43 8.12
CA ARG A 523 13.90 -16.12 8.75
C ARG A 523 12.53 -15.71 9.25
N PHE A 524 11.50 -15.94 8.42
CA PHE A 524 10.14 -15.51 8.73
C PHE A 524 9.17 -16.68 8.82
N VAL A 525 8.19 -16.54 9.72
CA VAL A 525 7.11 -17.51 9.87
C VAL A 525 5.78 -16.78 9.80
N VAL A 526 4.88 -17.27 8.95
CA VAL A 526 3.48 -16.88 8.91
C VAL A 526 2.68 -17.92 9.66
N THR A 527 2.15 -17.57 10.84
CA THR A 527 1.24 -18.43 11.59
C THR A 527 -0.21 -18.12 11.22
N VAL A 528 -0.97 -19.16 10.88
CA VAL A 528 -2.40 -19.08 10.58
C VAL A 528 -3.18 -20.14 11.33
N ASP A 529 -4.42 -19.85 11.73
CA ASP A 529 -5.28 -20.88 12.31
C ASP A 529 -5.76 -21.85 11.22
N ALA A 530 -6.18 -23.04 11.63
CA ALA A 530 -6.69 -24.08 10.72
C ALA A 530 -7.89 -23.63 9.84
N ASP A 531 -8.64 -22.63 10.28
CA ASP A 531 -9.81 -22.08 9.60
C ASP A 531 -9.51 -20.81 8.78
N THR A 532 -8.28 -20.31 8.84
CA THR A 532 -7.89 -19.05 8.20
C THR A 532 -7.50 -19.30 6.76
N THR A 533 -7.97 -18.47 5.82
CA THR A 533 -7.59 -18.54 4.42
C THR A 533 -6.59 -17.42 4.09
N LEU A 534 -5.48 -17.77 3.44
CA LEU A 534 -4.50 -16.82 2.96
C LEU A 534 -4.88 -16.35 1.54
N PRO A 535 -5.14 -15.06 1.31
CA PRO A 535 -5.38 -14.54 -0.02
C PRO A 535 -4.15 -14.68 -0.93
N PRO A 536 -4.32 -14.65 -2.26
CA PRO A 536 -3.19 -14.74 -3.17
C PRO A 536 -2.12 -13.65 -2.98
N GLY A 537 -0.86 -14.08 -2.94
CA GLY A 537 0.32 -13.23 -2.77
C GLY A 537 0.41 -12.52 -1.41
N SER A 538 -0.43 -12.88 -0.43
CA SER A 538 -0.44 -12.23 0.89
C SER A 538 0.84 -12.50 1.67
N VAL A 539 1.40 -13.71 1.56
CA VAL A 539 2.64 -14.11 2.25
C VAL A 539 3.81 -13.26 1.75
N ASN A 540 3.97 -13.11 0.43
CA ASN A 540 5.00 -12.27 -0.18
C ASN A 540 4.90 -10.80 0.26
N ARG A 541 3.68 -10.25 0.31
CA ARG A 541 3.44 -8.87 0.79
C ARG A 541 3.79 -8.71 2.28
N LEU A 542 3.47 -9.69 3.11
CA LEU A 542 3.80 -9.70 4.54
C LEU A 542 5.32 -9.81 4.77
N ALA A 543 5.98 -10.73 4.06
CA ALA A 543 7.43 -10.88 4.08
C ALA A 543 8.13 -9.60 3.62
N GLY A 544 7.67 -8.97 2.53
CA GLY A 544 8.21 -7.71 2.03
C GLY A 544 8.02 -6.55 3.02
N ALA A 545 6.92 -6.54 3.78
CA ALA A 545 6.71 -5.56 4.85
C ALA A 545 7.71 -5.75 5.98
N LEU A 546 7.82 -6.96 6.55
CA LEU A 546 8.72 -7.20 7.69
C LEU A 546 10.21 -7.13 7.31
N ALA A 547 10.57 -7.48 6.07
CA ALA A 547 11.94 -7.42 5.56
C ALA A 547 12.50 -5.99 5.45
N HIS A 548 11.62 -5.00 5.28
CA HIS A 548 12.01 -3.61 5.08
C HIS A 548 12.80 -3.08 6.30
N PRO A 549 13.97 -2.42 6.12
CA PRO A 549 14.86 -2.03 7.23
C PRO A 549 14.17 -1.22 8.34
N LEU A 550 13.29 -0.29 7.96
CA LEU A 550 12.55 0.54 8.93
C LEU A 550 11.52 -0.22 9.79
N ASN A 551 11.21 -1.47 9.43
CA ASN A 551 10.29 -2.32 10.18
C ASN A 551 11.03 -3.38 11.00
N ARG A 552 12.35 -3.54 10.84
CA ARG A 552 13.14 -4.53 11.58
C ARG A 552 13.22 -4.17 13.06
N ALA A 553 12.98 -5.16 13.92
CA ALA A 553 13.05 -4.98 15.35
C ALA A 553 14.46 -4.58 15.81
N GLU A 554 14.55 -3.48 16.55
CA GLU A 554 15.74 -3.08 17.31
C GLU A 554 15.47 -3.29 18.80
N PHE A 555 16.44 -3.85 19.51
CA PHE A 555 16.32 -4.15 20.94
C PHE A 555 17.15 -3.16 21.74
N ASP A 556 16.55 -2.60 22.78
CA ASP A 556 17.28 -1.86 23.80
C ASP A 556 18.21 -2.82 24.56
N PRO A 557 19.54 -2.59 24.52
CA PRO A 557 20.51 -3.47 25.18
C PRO A 557 20.36 -3.47 26.71
N ALA A 558 19.79 -2.42 27.33
CA ALA A 558 19.63 -2.34 28.78
C ALA A 558 18.40 -3.11 29.28
N THR A 559 17.27 -3.03 28.56
CA THR A 559 15.99 -3.60 29.01
C THR A 559 15.58 -4.88 28.28
N GLY A 560 16.24 -5.19 27.16
CA GLY A 560 15.88 -6.29 26.27
C GLY A 560 14.53 -6.10 25.57
N ARG A 561 13.95 -4.90 25.61
CA ARG A 561 12.66 -4.58 24.97
C ARG A 561 12.86 -4.11 23.54
N VAL A 562 11.85 -4.31 22.69
CA VAL A 562 11.84 -3.79 21.32
C VAL A 562 11.64 -2.27 21.36
N SER A 563 12.64 -1.49 20.93
CA SER A 563 12.65 -0.02 20.95
C SER A 563 12.17 0.59 19.62
N ALA A 564 12.50 -0.06 18.50
CA ALA A 564 12.11 0.33 17.14
C ALA A 564 11.73 -0.89 16.30
N GLY A 565 10.99 -0.68 15.21
CA GLY A 565 10.49 -1.75 14.35
C GLY A 565 9.54 -2.72 15.06
N TYR A 566 9.39 -3.91 14.49
CA TYR A 566 8.39 -4.89 14.89
C TYR A 566 8.95 -6.31 14.80
N THR A 567 8.64 -7.17 15.76
CA THR A 567 8.95 -8.61 15.62
C THR A 567 7.85 -9.35 14.89
N VAL A 568 6.62 -8.84 14.92
CA VAL A 568 5.43 -9.44 14.31
C VAL A 568 4.60 -8.41 13.58
N VAL A 569 4.09 -8.78 12.41
CA VAL A 569 3.18 -7.98 11.58
C VAL A 569 1.93 -8.80 11.35
N GLN A 570 0.82 -8.31 11.89
CA GLN A 570 -0.48 -8.90 11.74
C GLN A 570 -1.16 -8.40 10.46
N PRO A 571 -1.62 -9.27 9.56
CA PRO A 571 -2.55 -8.89 8.50
C PRO A 571 -3.92 -8.59 9.09
N ARG A 572 -4.70 -7.78 8.38
CA ARG A 572 -6.12 -7.67 8.69
C ARG A 572 -6.82 -9.01 8.41
N VAL A 573 -7.63 -9.44 9.36
CA VAL A 573 -8.42 -10.68 9.27
C VAL A 573 -9.88 -10.31 9.05
N GLU A 574 -10.53 -10.96 8.08
CA GLU A 574 -11.96 -10.80 7.82
C GLU A 574 -12.72 -12.11 8.01
N ILE A 575 -14.02 -12.00 8.26
CA ILE A 575 -14.91 -13.14 8.31
C ILE A 575 -15.25 -13.53 6.88
N SER A 576 -15.03 -14.80 6.53
CA SER A 576 -15.42 -15.29 5.20
C SER A 576 -16.92 -15.05 4.93
N PRO A 577 -17.30 -14.60 3.71
CA PRO A 577 -18.70 -14.47 3.31
C PRO A 577 -19.52 -15.76 3.50
N ASP A 578 -18.88 -16.92 3.39
CA ASP A 578 -19.51 -18.24 3.53
C ASP A 578 -20.01 -18.50 4.96
N VAL A 579 -19.37 -17.85 5.95
CA VAL A 579 -19.72 -17.94 7.38
C VAL A 579 -20.80 -16.94 7.73
N ALA A 580 -20.82 -15.77 7.06
CA ALA A 580 -21.77 -14.70 7.31
C ALA A 580 -23.23 -15.16 7.17
N ASN A 581 -23.52 -16.10 6.25
CA ASN A 581 -24.89 -16.58 6.00
C ASN A 581 -25.35 -17.76 6.87
N ARG A 582 -24.52 -18.26 7.80
CA ARG A 582 -24.86 -19.48 8.58
C ARG A 582 -25.89 -19.25 9.68
N SER A 583 -26.01 -18.04 10.22
CA SER A 583 -26.99 -17.72 11.26
C SER A 583 -27.46 -16.26 11.19
N LEU A 584 -28.60 -15.97 11.79
CA LEU A 584 -29.09 -14.58 11.92
C LEU A 584 -28.09 -13.70 12.68
N PHE A 585 -27.46 -14.26 13.72
CA PHE A 585 -26.41 -13.58 14.48
C PHE A 585 -25.21 -13.25 13.60
N ALA A 586 -24.70 -14.22 12.83
CA ALA A 586 -23.59 -14.00 11.90
C ALA A 586 -23.94 -12.90 10.89
N ARG A 587 -25.13 -12.96 10.27
CA ARG A 587 -25.59 -11.94 9.31
C ARG A 587 -25.69 -10.53 9.89
N LEU A 588 -26.10 -10.40 11.15
CA LEU A 588 -26.18 -9.10 11.83
C LEU A 588 -24.79 -8.59 12.22
N TYR A 589 -23.89 -9.49 12.63
CA TYR A 589 -22.57 -9.14 13.17
C TYR A 589 -21.52 -8.89 12.08
N THR A 590 -21.59 -9.58 10.94
CA THR A 590 -20.57 -9.49 9.88
C THR A 590 -20.60 -8.17 9.10
N GLY A 591 -21.70 -7.42 9.16
CA GLY A 591 -21.85 -6.16 8.41
C GLY A 591 -21.70 -6.33 6.89
N ASP A 592 -21.28 -5.25 6.21
CA ASP A 592 -21.01 -5.25 4.77
C ASP A 592 -19.65 -5.90 4.47
N THR A 593 -19.66 -7.16 4.01
CA THR A 593 -18.46 -7.91 3.59
C THR A 593 -18.04 -7.59 2.14
N ALA A 594 -18.57 -6.53 1.54
CA ALA A 594 -18.45 -6.23 0.10
C ALA A 594 -17.36 -5.20 -0.25
N VAL A 595 -16.65 -4.65 0.73
CA VAL A 595 -15.58 -3.67 0.50
C VAL A 595 -14.24 -4.39 0.47
N ASP A 596 -13.55 -4.31 -0.68
CA ASP A 596 -12.19 -4.82 -0.82
C ASP A 596 -11.22 -4.01 0.06
N ILE A 597 -10.83 -4.61 1.19
CA ILE A 597 -9.89 -4.02 2.15
C ILE A 597 -8.43 -4.14 1.74
N TYR A 598 -8.09 -4.98 0.76
CA TYR A 598 -6.71 -5.19 0.34
C TYR A 598 -6.26 -4.19 -0.74
N SER A 599 -7.20 -3.43 -1.32
CA SER A 599 -6.89 -2.37 -2.30
C SER A 599 -6.77 -0.97 -1.69
N ARG A 600 -7.15 -0.76 -0.43
CA ARG A 600 -7.08 0.56 0.24
C ARG A 600 -6.51 0.46 1.64
N ALA A 601 -5.70 1.45 2.02
CA ALA A 601 -5.27 1.60 3.41
C ALA A 601 -6.48 1.84 4.30
N VAL A 602 -6.62 1.04 5.36
CA VAL A 602 -7.71 1.15 6.34
C VAL A 602 -7.14 1.60 7.69
N SER A 603 -7.84 2.52 8.34
CA SER A 603 -7.41 3.10 9.60
C SER A 603 -7.57 2.12 10.76
N ASP A 604 -6.53 2.03 11.58
CA ASP A 604 -6.55 1.36 12.89
C ASP A 604 -6.03 2.34 13.93
N VAL A 605 -6.82 2.60 14.97
CA VAL A 605 -6.54 3.64 15.95
C VAL A 605 -5.18 3.44 16.63
N TYR A 606 -4.81 2.19 16.92
CA TYR A 606 -3.57 1.91 17.63
C TYR A 606 -2.36 2.04 16.69
N GLN A 607 -2.45 1.48 15.48
CA GLN A 607 -1.39 1.58 14.49
C GLN A 607 -1.19 3.03 14.04
N ASP A 608 -2.27 3.77 13.85
CA ASP A 608 -2.23 5.12 13.31
C ASP A 608 -1.73 6.12 14.36
N MET A 609 -2.18 6.02 15.61
CA MET A 609 -1.78 6.94 16.69
C MET A 609 -0.46 6.58 17.36
N PHE A 610 -0.22 5.28 17.61
CA PHE A 610 0.91 4.80 18.42
C PHE A 610 1.94 4.04 17.59
N GLY A 611 1.60 3.63 16.37
CA GLY A 611 2.47 2.80 15.54
C GLY A 611 2.48 1.33 15.97
N GLU A 612 1.50 0.88 16.75
CA GLU A 612 1.43 -0.50 17.24
C GLU A 612 0.05 -1.10 16.93
N GLY A 613 0.02 -2.31 16.40
CA GLY A 613 -1.20 -3.07 16.18
C GLY A 613 -1.54 -4.00 17.34
N ILE A 614 -2.74 -4.57 17.30
CA ILE A 614 -3.17 -5.61 18.26
C ILE A 614 -2.88 -6.97 17.64
N PHE A 615 -2.08 -7.80 18.31
CA PHE A 615 -1.84 -9.18 17.89
C PHE A 615 -3.00 -10.10 18.31
N THR A 616 -3.50 -10.90 17.37
CA THR A 616 -4.61 -11.85 17.53
C THR A 616 -4.19 -13.26 17.12
N GLY A 617 -2.91 -13.61 17.28
CA GLY A 617 -2.40 -14.97 17.06
C GLY A 617 -2.24 -15.37 15.58
N LYS A 618 -2.34 -14.41 14.65
CA LYS A 618 -2.21 -14.59 13.20
C LYS A 618 -1.30 -13.51 12.62
N GLY A 619 -0.33 -13.91 11.81
CA GLY A 619 0.54 -12.96 11.13
C GLY A 619 1.93 -13.49 10.84
N ILE A 620 2.78 -12.62 10.31
CA ILE A 620 4.17 -12.92 10.01
C ILE A 620 5.08 -12.42 11.14
N TYR A 621 6.09 -13.19 11.53
CA TYR A 621 7.10 -12.74 12.48
C TYR A 621 8.51 -13.17 12.08
N ASP A 622 9.50 -12.43 12.57
CA ASP A 622 10.93 -12.76 12.46
C ASP A 622 11.26 -13.72 13.60
N VAL A 623 11.68 -14.94 13.27
CA VAL A 623 11.79 -16.05 14.23
C VAL A 623 12.73 -15.68 15.38
N ALA A 624 13.92 -15.18 15.05
CA ALA A 624 14.94 -14.83 16.04
C ALA A 624 14.49 -13.63 16.90
N ALA A 625 13.92 -12.60 16.26
CA ALA A 625 13.47 -11.42 16.99
C ALA A 625 12.26 -11.71 17.88
N PHE A 626 11.30 -12.50 17.41
CA PHE A 626 10.12 -12.89 18.18
C PHE A 626 10.49 -13.81 19.34
N GLN A 627 11.34 -14.81 19.13
CA GLN A 627 11.82 -15.66 20.22
C GLN A 627 12.54 -14.85 21.30
N ARG A 628 13.43 -13.94 20.89
CA ARG A 628 14.18 -13.07 21.82
C ARG A 628 13.27 -12.13 22.63
N SER A 629 12.15 -11.67 22.08
CA SER A 629 11.25 -10.75 22.79
C SER A 629 10.45 -11.46 23.89
N LEU A 630 10.25 -12.77 23.77
CA LEU A 630 9.47 -13.59 24.70
C LEU A 630 10.31 -14.43 25.66
N ASP A 631 11.58 -14.69 25.33
CA ASP A 631 12.44 -15.57 26.12
C ASP A 631 12.52 -15.15 27.59
N GLY A 632 12.21 -16.10 28.48
CA GLY A 632 12.18 -15.89 29.94
C GLY A 632 11.11 -14.92 30.46
N ARG A 633 10.16 -14.44 29.64
CA ARG A 633 9.16 -13.44 30.06
C ARG A 633 7.89 -14.03 30.67
N VAL A 634 7.59 -15.29 30.39
CA VAL A 634 6.34 -15.96 30.81
C VAL A 634 6.67 -17.27 31.51
N PRO A 635 6.28 -17.44 32.79
CA PRO A 635 6.37 -18.74 33.45
C PRO A 635 5.41 -19.77 32.82
N GLU A 636 5.80 -21.04 32.86
CA GLU A 636 4.96 -22.11 32.32
C GLU A 636 3.57 -22.16 32.98
N ASN A 637 2.54 -22.45 32.19
CA ASN A 637 1.14 -22.62 32.56
C ASN A 637 0.46 -21.39 33.18
N THR A 638 0.95 -20.18 32.93
CA THR A 638 0.40 -18.94 33.52
C THR A 638 -0.48 -18.12 32.57
N LEU A 639 -0.40 -18.33 31.25
CA LEU A 639 -1.16 -17.58 30.27
C LEU A 639 -2.17 -18.46 29.54
N VAL A 640 -3.44 -18.08 29.62
CA VAL A 640 -4.53 -18.71 28.87
C VAL A 640 -4.63 -18.13 27.45
N SER A 641 -4.51 -16.81 27.32
CA SER A 641 -4.42 -16.09 26.04
C SER A 641 -3.08 -15.38 25.95
N HIS A 642 -2.30 -15.71 24.93
CA HIS A 642 -0.93 -15.24 24.73
C HIS A 642 -0.85 -14.11 23.71
N ASP A 643 -1.75 -14.07 22.71
CA ASP A 643 -1.70 -13.15 21.57
C ASP A 643 -1.45 -11.69 21.98
N LEU A 644 -2.28 -11.11 22.86
CA LEU A 644 -2.12 -9.71 23.25
C LEU A 644 -0.79 -9.46 24.00
N PHE A 645 -0.41 -10.40 24.86
CA PHE A 645 0.84 -10.30 25.62
C PHE A 645 2.06 -10.35 24.69
N GLU A 646 2.07 -11.30 23.76
CA GLU A 646 3.14 -11.46 22.77
C GLU A 646 3.22 -10.25 21.85
N GLY A 647 2.07 -9.70 21.44
CA GLY A 647 2.00 -8.46 20.66
C GLY A 647 2.60 -7.26 21.38
N ILE A 648 2.45 -7.17 22.71
CA ILE A 648 3.03 -6.07 23.51
C ILE A 648 4.55 -6.26 23.69
N GLN A 649 5.02 -7.47 23.98
CA GLN A 649 6.47 -7.71 24.16
C GLN A 649 7.25 -7.65 22.85
N GLY A 650 6.69 -8.24 21.79
CA GLY A 650 7.27 -8.25 20.45
C GLY A 650 7.02 -6.99 19.63
N ARG A 651 6.10 -6.13 20.09
CA ARG A 651 5.63 -4.93 19.38
C ARG A 651 5.05 -5.29 18.01
N CYS A 652 3.75 -5.56 17.99
CA CYS A 652 3.03 -5.90 16.78
C CYS A 652 2.79 -4.65 15.90
N ALA A 653 2.85 -4.81 14.59
CA ALA A 653 2.28 -3.84 13.65
C ALA A 653 1.09 -4.43 12.88
N LEU A 654 0.27 -3.56 12.31
CA LEU A 654 -0.79 -3.94 11.37
C LEU A 654 -0.33 -3.75 9.92
N ALA A 655 -0.47 -4.79 9.11
CA ALA A 655 -0.36 -4.71 7.66
C ALA A 655 -1.74 -4.41 7.06
N SER A 656 -1.89 -3.17 6.60
CA SER A 656 -2.97 -2.73 5.70
C SER A 656 -2.66 -3.04 4.25
#